data_AF-A0A409YEY5-F1
#
_entry.id   AF-A0A409YEY5-F1
#
_cell.length_a   1.000
_cell.length_b   1.000
_cell.length_c   1.000
_cell.angle_alpha   90.00
_cell.angle_beta   90.00
_cell.angle_gamma   90.00
#
_symmetry.space_group_name_H-M   'P 1'
#
loop_
_entity.id
_entity.type
_entity.pdbx_description
1 polymer ?
#
loop_
_entity_poly.entity_id
_entity_poly.type
_entity_poly.pdbx_seq_one_letter_code
_entity_poly.pdbx_strand_id
1 'polypeptide(L)'
;MPSKLFPDSVQKAFIGTELNTTTLVVFLWGIYTVVYIGTLYIYLTRNSSRHKFIVCAISLSYCAYSTVAILEWYHDHSALVNHSETRDALFAALFAGSQWPIVVTDIMDFIMAAVADGILVRRGEHPAERFLAMAEIIQCSVDMALLPCLRGFIPCIEKVSTTTHNIQSLTSHLRNIKVIDAVILSIWGAQHLKPAVSKISLLNRLLSAQSFITFATTLSSTILIAYRIYSTTREIPGESKQVLNRILESLVQSAAAYSLAAIAVAISSVVPQIPSNFASWDAAEDYTAAMFDFISGIAPTTLVARVAMLGENDVYASSAVTMSRPLSRLQFHVRSTQDDEDSRSQLSERISRLEGTLDGSLPVSVQRGLISDELNSTILYVFLWGIYTVVYAGTLYLYFTKKSSRSQVIVWAISLPYWAYSTIGVVNWYHDQWAVVNHSETRDTLFASLLQGPRWSIFVTDVLESAMAIVADGILIWRCYNVCGHSLHAILVSGILLFCEIVVDLVVLSFNGADHLEPSPSRANLINRLLAVQGFVTFATTLSSTALIAYKIYTTSKQKIPRSSKRLLTHISEIVVQSAAAYSLVAVAEAICGVLPLTASDDVSWNAATAYTGLLFLFISGVAPTVLVARVAILDENDVYASSAATVSKPLSGLRFHVRSTQGDAESQPQLSETSSRVEMGDDPQLLEAVKEKGVSEEKGALSNELNSTILCVFLWGIYTIVYVCTLYLYFQQFQGPITLHYNIPTLLLTKKSSRNKLIVCAISLSYVAYSTLAIIVWYRDQSAVVNHSETRDTLFAALYDNSEWPIFVTDIMTFVMAAVADGILIWRCCNVCGRSLRVILVPGFLLFCEIVIDLVEVSVVGVDRVEPTPSQSNVINRLIAAQAFVTFATTFSSTSLIAYRIYSTTRHEISGNSKQLLMNILEILVQSAAAYSLLAIAYAISGVIPQTPSNVVSWNAAAAYANVLFTSVSGLAPTVLVARVAILDENDIYASTAPTLGAPSGLSGLRFHVRTTRDDEEAQSQLSERIDRERGKVEGPQVPEIAKEKDDLINIS
;
A
#
# COMPACT_ATOMS: atom_id res chain seq x y z
N MET A 1 26.11 -27.84 13.97
CA MET A 1 27.17 -28.19 13.00
C MET A 1 28.38 -27.30 13.26
N PRO A 2 29.62 -27.63 12.84
CA PRO A 2 30.72 -26.67 12.90
C PRO A 2 30.42 -25.49 11.96
N SER A 3 30.37 -24.26 12.48
CA SER A 3 30.22 -23.01 11.69
C SER A 3 31.21 -22.94 10.51
N LYS A 4 32.40 -23.55 10.69
CA LYS A 4 33.48 -23.65 9.71
C LYS A 4 33.15 -24.36 8.38
N LEU A 5 31.98 -25.01 8.27
CA LEU A 5 31.55 -25.65 7.01
C LEU A 5 30.97 -24.66 6.00
N PHE A 6 30.47 -23.51 6.44
CA PHE A 6 29.89 -22.50 5.56
C PHE A 6 30.89 -21.37 5.32
N PRO A 7 31.12 -20.96 4.05
CA PRO A 7 31.90 -19.78 3.74
C PRO A 7 31.36 -18.54 4.45
N ASP A 8 32.25 -17.64 4.83
CA ASP A 8 31.94 -16.36 5.48
C ASP A 8 30.86 -15.54 4.76
N SER A 9 30.84 -15.59 3.43
CA SER A 9 29.84 -14.92 2.59
C SER A 9 28.44 -15.52 2.77
N VAL A 10 28.34 -16.85 2.86
CA VAL A 10 27.09 -17.56 3.10
C VAL A 10 26.55 -17.25 4.49
N GLN A 11 27.42 -17.22 5.51
CA GLN A 11 27.01 -16.85 6.86
C GLN A 11 26.48 -15.41 6.94
N LYS A 12 27.17 -14.45 6.30
CA LYS A 12 26.74 -13.03 6.25
C LYS A 12 25.39 -12.89 5.54
N ALA A 13 25.22 -13.57 4.42
CA ALA A 13 23.98 -13.51 3.65
C ALA A 13 22.81 -14.12 4.44
N PHE A 14 23.00 -15.29 5.07
CA PHE A 14 22.01 -15.92 5.94
C PHE A 14 21.57 -15.01 7.09
N ILE A 15 22.52 -14.43 7.84
CA ILE A 15 22.20 -13.49 8.93
C ILE A 15 21.40 -12.29 8.42
N GLY A 16 21.80 -11.72 7.28
CA GLY A 16 21.09 -10.57 6.70
C GLY A 16 19.68 -10.92 6.23
N THR A 17 19.50 -12.10 5.65
CA THR A 17 18.20 -12.63 5.24
C THR A 17 17.26 -12.76 6.43
N GLU A 18 17.65 -13.48 7.48
CA GLU A 18 16.83 -13.72 8.67
C GLU A 18 16.32 -12.41 9.28
N LEU A 19 17.23 -11.46 9.52
CA LEU A 19 16.87 -10.14 10.08
C LEU A 19 15.91 -9.35 9.18
N ASN A 20 16.08 -9.42 7.86
CA ASN A 20 15.20 -8.76 6.92
C ASN A 20 13.82 -9.45 6.83
N THR A 21 13.78 -10.79 6.90
CA THR A 21 12.54 -11.56 6.96
C THR A 21 11.75 -11.21 8.22
N THR A 22 12.40 -11.20 9.38
CA THR A 22 11.77 -10.78 10.65
C THR A 22 11.24 -9.35 10.57
N THR A 23 11.98 -8.43 9.95
CA THR A 23 11.52 -7.06 9.73
C THR A 23 10.28 -7.01 8.83
N LEU A 24 10.27 -7.79 7.75
CA LEU A 24 9.11 -7.94 6.87
C LEU A 24 7.90 -8.52 7.62
N VAL A 25 8.09 -9.56 8.43
CA VAL A 25 7.02 -10.19 9.22
C VAL A 25 6.41 -9.21 10.22
N VAL A 26 7.23 -8.40 10.90
CA VAL A 26 6.77 -7.34 11.81
C VAL A 26 5.99 -6.25 11.06
N PHE A 27 6.45 -5.85 9.88
CA PHE A 27 5.73 -4.91 9.03
C PHE A 27 4.36 -5.46 8.59
N LEU A 28 4.33 -6.71 8.10
CA LEU A 28 3.12 -7.42 7.72
C LEU A 28 2.16 -7.62 8.91
N TRP A 29 2.70 -7.83 10.10
CA TRP A 29 1.93 -7.85 11.35
C TRP A 29 1.21 -6.53 11.60
N GLY A 30 1.89 -5.39 11.46
CA GLY A 30 1.26 -4.07 11.55
C GLY A 30 0.09 -3.90 10.58
N ILE A 31 0.24 -4.34 9.32
CA ILE A 31 -0.85 -4.33 8.32
C ILE A 31 -2.01 -5.23 8.76
N TYR A 32 -1.71 -6.46 9.20
CA TYR A 32 -2.75 -7.40 9.62
C TYR A 32 -3.49 -6.87 10.87
N THR A 33 -2.81 -6.24 11.83
CA THR A 33 -3.45 -5.61 13.00
C THR A 33 -4.47 -4.55 12.59
N VAL A 34 -4.16 -3.69 11.61
CA VAL A 34 -5.11 -2.68 11.10
C VAL A 34 -6.35 -3.34 10.49
N VAL A 35 -6.16 -4.36 9.65
CA VAL A 35 -7.27 -5.09 9.02
C VAL A 35 -8.11 -5.86 10.04
N TYR A 36 -7.47 -6.50 11.02
CA TYR A 36 -8.14 -7.21 12.10
C TYR A 36 -8.96 -6.26 12.97
N ILE A 37 -8.39 -5.13 13.43
CA ILE A 37 -9.12 -4.13 14.23
C ILE A 37 -10.28 -3.54 13.43
N GLY A 38 -10.09 -3.20 12.16
CA GLY A 38 -11.15 -2.72 11.29
C GLY A 38 -12.29 -3.74 11.14
N THR A 39 -11.94 -5.00 10.93
CA THR A 39 -12.91 -6.11 10.84
C THR A 39 -13.65 -6.31 12.16
N LEU A 40 -12.95 -6.31 13.28
CA LEU A 40 -13.50 -6.45 14.61
C LEU A 40 -14.42 -5.27 14.95
N TYR A 41 -14.04 -4.04 14.61
CA TYR A 41 -14.85 -2.84 14.79
C TYR A 41 -16.18 -2.92 14.03
N ILE A 42 -16.13 -3.28 12.74
CA ILE A 42 -17.33 -3.51 11.91
C ILE A 42 -18.20 -4.60 12.55
N TYR A 43 -17.60 -5.61 13.17
CA TYR A 43 -18.30 -6.70 13.83
C TYR A 43 -18.98 -6.29 15.14
N LEU A 44 -18.26 -5.58 16.00
CA LEU A 44 -18.72 -5.13 17.31
C LEU A 44 -19.81 -4.07 17.20
N THR A 45 -19.69 -3.15 16.24
CA THR A 45 -20.70 -2.12 15.97
C THR A 45 -22.02 -2.72 15.46
N ARG A 46 -21.98 -3.91 14.86
CA ARG A 46 -23.17 -4.57 14.27
C ARG A 46 -23.99 -5.45 15.23
N ASN A 47 -23.58 -5.57 16.50
CA ASN A 47 -24.38 -6.13 17.60
C ASN A 47 -25.16 -7.44 17.30
N SER A 48 -24.61 -8.34 16.48
CA SER A 48 -25.26 -9.61 16.11
C SER A 48 -24.69 -10.76 16.93
N SER A 49 -25.47 -11.26 17.87
CA SER A 49 -25.13 -12.37 18.76
C SER A 49 -24.87 -13.71 18.03
N ARG A 50 -25.25 -13.82 16.75
CA ARG A 50 -25.20 -15.07 15.95
C ARG A 50 -23.80 -15.46 15.44
N HIS A 51 -22.77 -14.70 15.79
CA HIS A 51 -21.51 -14.76 15.06
C HIS A 51 -20.24 -14.86 15.92
N LYS A 52 -20.39 -15.14 17.21
CA LYS A 52 -19.25 -15.29 18.14
C LYS A 52 -18.18 -16.26 17.64
N PHE A 53 -18.58 -17.32 16.92
CA PHE A 53 -17.63 -18.27 16.31
C PHE A 53 -16.78 -17.64 15.20
N ILE A 54 -17.34 -16.76 14.37
CA ILE A 54 -16.58 -16.12 13.27
C ILE A 54 -15.54 -15.19 13.87
N VAL A 55 -15.95 -14.38 14.87
CA VAL A 55 -15.04 -13.53 15.62
C VAL A 55 -13.95 -14.38 16.30
N CYS A 56 -14.32 -15.49 16.93
CA CYS A 56 -13.35 -16.42 17.52
C CYS A 56 -12.36 -16.96 16.49
N ALA A 57 -12.82 -17.32 15.29
CA ALA A 57 -11.96 -17.84 14.22
C ALA A 57 -10.99 -16.78 13.70
N ILE A 58 -11.45 -15.56 13.37
CA ILE A 58 -10.55 -14.48 12.92
C ILE A 58 -9.60 -14.03 14.04
N SER A 59 -10.05 -14.03 15.30
CA SER A 59 -9.20 -13.74 16.46
C SER A 59 -8.16 -14.83 16.67
N LEU A 60 -8.51 -16.11 16.48
CA LEU A 60 -7.58 -17.23 16.59
C LEU A 60 -6.51 -17.17 15.50
N SER A 61 -6.91 -16.85 14.25
CA SER A 61 -5.96 -16.66 13.15
C SER A 61 -5.04 -15.46 13.39
N TYR A 62 -5.57 -14.32 13.85
CA TYR A 62 -4.75 -13.17 14.21
C TYR A 62 -3.79 -13.46 15.37
N CYS A 63 -4.26 -14.17 16.40
CA CYS A 63 -3.41 -14.59 17.52
C CYS A 63 -2.29 -15.54 17.08
N ALA A 64 -2.60 -16.49 16.18
CA ALA A 64 -1.62 -17.41 15.63
C ALA A 64 -0.53 -16.65 14.85
N TYR A 65 -0.92 -15.78 13.92
CA TYR A 65 0.04 -14.94 13.18
C TYR A 65 0.85 -14.01 14.09
N SER A 66 0.20 -13.39 15.09
CA SER A 66 0.90 -12.55 16.07
C SER A 66 1.91 -13.35 16.88
N THR A 67 1.62 -14.62 17.17
CA THR A 67 2.54 -15.51 17.89
C THR A 67 3.73 -15.88 17.00
N VAL A 68 3.52 -16.12 15.70
CA VAL A 68 4.60 -16.30 14.71
C VAL A 68 5.52 -15.08 14.71
N ALA A 69 4.97 -13.89 14.46
CA ALA A 69 5.74 -12.65 14.40
C ALA A 69 6.51 -12.35 15.70
N ILE A 70 5.90 -12.59 16.87
CA ILE A 70 6.56 -12.38 18.17
C ILE A 70 7.68 -13.40 18.39
N LEU A 71 7.48 -14.66 17.98
CA LEU A 71 8.47 -15.71 18.19
C LEU A 71 9.67 -15.60 17.27
N GLU A 72 9.46 -15.23 16.01
CA GLU A 72 10.54 -14.92 15.06
C GLU A 72 11.33 -13.71 15.53
N TRP A 73 10.65 -12.61 15.88
CA TRP A 73 11.29 -11.44 16.47
C TRP A 73 12.07 -11.80 17.74
N TYR A 74 11.50 -12.60 18.64
CA TYR A 74 12.17 -13.02 19.87
C TYR A 74 13.36 -13.94 19.59
N HIS A 75 13.24 -14.86 18.63
CA HIS A 75 14.31 -15.76 18.23
C HIS A 75 15.51 -14.97 17.71
N ASP A 76 15.27 -14.06 16.77
CA ASP A 76 16.31 -13.26 16.15
C ASP A 76 16.90 -12.25 17.12
N HIS A 77 16.05 -11.60 17.93
CA HIS A 77 16.51 -10.71 18.98
C HIS A 77 17.33 -11.46 20.03
N SER A 78 16.92 -12.65 20.46
CA SER A 78 17.69 -13.48 21.39
C SER A 78 19.02 -13.93 20.80
N ALA A 79 19.05 -14.31 19.52
CA ALA A 79 20.28 -14.66 18.83
C ALA A 79 21.22 -13.45 18.73
N LEU A 80 20.68 -12.28 18.38
CA LEU A 80 21.42 -11.04 18.29
C LEU A 80 21.96 -10.60 19.65
N VAL A 81 21.15 -10.63 20.71
CA VAL A 81 21.56 -10.17 22.04
C VAL A 81 22.54 -11.14 22.70
N ASN A 82 22.26 -12.44 22.66
CA ASN A 82 23.04 -13.42 23.42
C ASN A 82 24.26 -13.96 22.66
N HIS A 83 24.30 -13.82 21.33
CA HIS A 83 25.31 -14.47 20.49
C HIS A 83 25.95 -13.56 19.43
N SER A 84 25.76 -12.24 19.50
CA SER A 84 26.44 -11.28 18.59
C SER A 84 27.94 -11.13 18.80
N GLU A 85 28.52 -11.72 19.85
CA GLU A 85 29.96 -11.59 20.16
C GLU A 85 30.86 -12.00 18.99
N THR A 86 30.45 -13.02 18.21
CA THR A 86 31.14 -13.41 16.98
C THR A 86 30.11 -13.74 15.91
N ARG A 87 30.43 -13.44 14.63
CA ARG A 87 29.57 -13.82 13.50
C ARG A 87 29.28 -15.32 13.48
N ASP A 88 30.28 -16.14 13.77
CA ASP A 88 30.12 -17.61 13.83
C ASP A 88 29.13 -18.03 14.93
N ALA A 89 29.15 -17.36 16.09
CA ALA A 89 28.20 -17.60 17.17
C ALA A 89 26.80 -17.11 16.81
N LEU A 90 26.68 -15.93 16.20
CA LEU A 90 25.41 -15.38 15.73
C LEU A 90 24.79 -16.25 14.63
N PHE A 91 25.59 -16.64 13.63
CA PHE A 91 25.18 -17.58 12.60
C PHE A 91 24.80 -18.92 13.22
N ALA A 92 25.59 -19.46 14.14
CA ALA A 92 25.23 -20.70 14.83
C ALA A 92 23.95 -20.57 15.68
N ALA A 93 23.69 -19.39 16.24
CA ALA A 93 22.50 -19.12 17.04
C ALA A 93 21.25 -18.92 16.18
N LEU A 94 21.34 -18.27 15.02
CA LEU A 94 20.23 -18.15 14.08
C LEU A 94 19.98 -19.50 13.38
N PHE A 95 21.03 -20.12 12.86
CA PHE A 95 20.95 -21.37 12.09
C PHE A 95 20.67 -22.62 12.95
N ALA A 96 21.25 -22.69 14.16
CA ALA A 96 21.14 -23.84 15.05
C ALA A 96 20.51 -23.48 16.40
N GLY A 97 19.83 -22.33 16.46
CA GLY A 97 19.06 -21.88 17.61
C GLY A 97 18.05 -22.90 18.11
N SER A 98 17.44 -22.58 19.25
CA SER A 98 16.36 -23.40 19.81
C SER A 98 15.38 -23.73 18.69
N GLN A 99 15.14 -25.01 18.43
CA GLN A 99 14.20 -25.44 17.37
C GLN A 99 12.74 -25.20 17.78
N TRP A 100 12.49 -24.79 19.03
CA TRP A 100 11.15 -24.63 19.57
C TRP A 100 10.33 -23.50 18.92
N PRO A 101 10.88 -22.31 18.59
CA PRO A 101 10.16 -21.29 17.83
C PRO A 101 9.68 -21.82 16.47
N ILE A 102 10.54 -22.54 15.73
CA ILE A 102 10.18 -23.20 14.46
C ILE A 102 9.03 -24.19 14.66
N VAL A 103 9.08 -24.98 15.72
CA VAL A 103 7.98 -25.91 16.07
C VAL A 103 6.68 -25.16 16.35
N VAL A 104 6.76 -24.01 17.01
CA VAL A 104 5.56 -23.23 17.34
C VAL A 104 5.04 -22.48 16.12
N THR A 105 5.90 -21.95 15.24
CA THR A 105 5.48 -21.34 13.98
C THR A 105 4.77 -22.35 13.10
N ASP A 106 5.33 -23.55 12.90
CA ASP A 106 4.68 -24.65 12.18
C ASP A 106 3.27 -24.97 12.73
N ILE A 107 3.12 -25.00 14.06
CA ILE A 107 1.83 -25.24 14.73
C ILE A 107 0.87 -24.07 14.48
N MET A 108 1.34 -22.83 14.53
CA MET A 108 0.53 -21.65 14.27
C MET A 108 0.10 -21.58 12.81
N ASP A 109 0.96 -21.92 11.85
CA ASP A 109 0.65 -21.96 10.42
C ASP A 109 -0.39 -23.03 10.13
N PHE A 110 -0.27 -24.18 10.79
CA PHE A 110 -1.30 -25.20 10.77
C PHE A 110 -2.64 -24.69 11.32
N ILE A 111 -2.63 -23.96 12.44
CA ILE A 111 -3.84 -23.36 13.01
C ILE A 111 -4.44 -22.34 12.03
N MET A 112 -3.62 -21.50 11.39
CA MET A 112 -4.08 -20.50 10.42
C MET A 112 -4.70 -21.16 9.19
N ALA A 113 -4.04 -22.18 8.63
CA ALA A 113 -4.57 -22.96 7.51
C ALA A 113 -5.88 -23.67 7.89
N ALA A 114 -5.93 -24.33 9.05
CA ALA A 114 -7.13 -25.01 9.54
C ALA A 114 -8.29 -24.04 9.80
N VAL A 115 -8.01 -22.82 10.28
CA VAL A 115 -9.01 -21.77 10.47
C VAL A 115 -9.49 -21.24 9.12
N ALA A 116 -8.60 -21.01 8.17
CA ALA A 116 -8.95 -20.56 6.83
C ALA A 116 -9.89 -21.58 6.14
N ASP A 117 -9.53 -22.86 6.16
CA ASP A 117 -10.35 -23.95 5.63
C ASP A 117 -11.68 -24.09 6.39
N GLY A 118 -11.65 -24.01 7.72
CA GLY A 118 -12.84 -24.10 8.57
C GLY A 118 -13.85 -22.98 8.32
N ILE A 119 -13.38 -21.77 7.98
CA ILE A 119 -14.23 -20.64 7.60
C ILE A 119 -14.90 -20.91 6.24
N LEU A 120 -14.17 -21.51 5.28
CA LEU A 120 -14.66 -21.77 3.93
C LEU A 120 -15.75 -22.86 3.86
N VAL A 121 -15.70 -23.88 4.72
CA VAL A 121 -16.61 -25.04 4.69
C VAL A 121 -18.01 -24.76 5.27
N ARG A 122 -18.22 -23.61 5.93
CA ARG A 122 -19.33 -23.42 6.90
C ARG A 122 -20.75 -23.15 6.35
N ARG A 123 -21.24 -23.80 5.29
CA ARG A 123 -22.65 -23.61 4.86
C ARG A 123 -23.38 -24.92 4.57
N GLY A 124 -24.30 -25.32 5.48
CA GLY A 124 -25.14 -26.52 5.29
C GLY A 124 -26.02 -26.92 6.47
N GLU A 125 -25.53 -27.75 7.40
CA GLU A 125 -26.41 -28.64 8.19
C GLU A 125 -26.14 -28.61 9.72
N HIS A 126 -26.86 -29.41 10.50
CA HIS A 126 -26.93 -29.40 11.97
C HIS A 126 -25.57 -29.69 12.67
N PRO A 127 -25.32 -29.20 13.91
CA PRO A 127 -23.99 -29.20 14.56
C PRO A 127 -23.31 -30.57 14.72
N ALA A 128 -24.08 -31.67 14.79
CA ALA A 128 -23.55 -33.02 14.98
C ALA A 128 -23.07 -33.66 13.66
N GLU A 129 -23.74 -33.39 12.55
CA GLU A 129 -23.32 -33.83 11.20
C GLU A 129 -22.11 -33.04 10.69
N ARG A 130 -21.83 -31.85 11.28
CA ARG A 130 -20.68 -31.00 10.95
C ARG A 130 -19.31 -31.62 11.25
N PHE A 131 -19.20 -32.42 12.31
CA PHE A 131 -17.93 -33.08 12.65
C PHE A 131 -17.69 -34.32 11.76
N LEU A 132 -18.75 -34.99 11.31
CA LEU A 132 -18.68 -36.16 10.43
C LEU A 132 -18.42 -35.77 8.96
N ALA A 133 -19.10 -34.74 8.45
CA ALA A 133 -18.89 -34.24 7.08
C ALA A 133 -17.48 -33.66 6.87
N MET A 134 -16.89 -33.04 7.91
CA MET A 134 -15.51 -32.56 7.87
C MET A 134 -14.50 -33.72 7.86
N ALA A 135 -14.82 -34.85 8.53
CA ALA A 135 -14.02 -36.07 8.45
C ALA A 135 -14.16 -36.79 7.09
N GLU A 136 -15.36 -36.82 6.50
CA GLU A 136 -15.63 -37.47 5.20
C GLU A 136 -15.10 -36.68 3.99
N ILE A 137 -15.11 -35.34 4.02
CA ILE A 137 -14.52 -34.52 2.94
C ILE A 137 -12.99 -34.62 2.94
N ILE A 138 -12.38 -34.74 4.13
CA ILE A 138 -10.94 -35.03 4.27
C ILE A 138 -10.65 -36.44 3.73
N GLN A 139 -11.49 -37.44 4.02
CA GLN A 139 -11.36 -38.79 3.49
C GLN A 139 -11.49 -38.85 1.96
N CYS A 140 -12.45 -38.12 1.37
CA CYS A 140 -12.71 -38.13 -0.07
C CYS A 140 -11.63 -37.37 -0.88
N SER A 141 -11.07 -36.30 -0.30
CA SER A 141 -9.92 -35.58 -0.88
C SER A 141 -8.65 -36.42 -0.87
N VAL A 142 -8.49 -37.27 0.16
CA VAL A 142 -7.41 -38.27 0.27
C VAL A 142 -7.57 -39.39 -0.77
N ASP A 143 -8.78 -39.91 -0.98
CA ASP A 143 -9.00 -41.02 -1.91
C ASP A 143 -8.84 -40.62 -3.39
N MET A 144 -9.20 -39.38 -3.77
CA MET A 144 -9.08 -38.91 -5.16
C MET A 144 -7.67 -38.45 -5.57
N ALA A 145 -6.84 -37.98 -4.63
CA ALA A 145 -5.50 -37.46 -4.94
C ALA A 145 -4.36 -38.45 -4.61
N LEU A 146 -4.52 -39.32 -3.60
CA LEU A 146 -3.42 -40.11 -3.04
C LEU A 146 -3.28 -41.51 -3.67
N LEU A 147 -4.38 -42.13 -4.11
CA LEU A 147 -4.36 -43.52 -4.63
C LEU A 147 -3.57 -43.70 -5.95
N PRO A 148 -3.56 -42.74 -6.89
CA PRO A 148 -2.72 -42.81 -8.08
C PRO A 148 -1.23 -42.56 -7.77
N CYS A 149 -0.91 -41.65 -6.85
CA CYS A 149 0.45 -41.31 -6.46
C CYS A 149 1.12 -42.40 -5.59
N LEU A 150 0.40 -42.98 -4.63
CA LEU A 150 0.91 -44.06 -3.78
C LEU A 150 1.25 -45.34 -4.57
N ARG A 151 0.53 -45.65 -5.65
CA ARG A 151 0.84 -46.81 -6.52
C ARG A 151 2.23 -46.73 -7.15
N GLY A 152 2.80 -45.53 -7.33
CA GLY A 152 4.17 -45.33 -7.80
C GLY A 152 5.24 -45.41 -6.70
N PHE A 153 4.87 -45.20 -5.43
CA PHE A 153 5.81 -45.07 -4.31
C PHE A 153 5.93 -46.31 -3.40
N ILE A 154 4.94 -47.22 -3.43
CA ILE A 154 4.93 -48.48 -2.65
C ILE A 154 6.23 -49.32 -2.81
N PRO A 155 6.85 -49.47 -4.00
CA PRO A 155 8.10 -50.22 -4.15
C PRO A 155 9.29 -49.58 -3.41
N CYS A 156 9.23 -48.27 -3.15
CA CYS A 156 10.30 -47.51 -2.51
C CYS A 156 10.22 -47.58 -0.98
N ILE A 157 9.00 -47.68 -0.44
CA ILE A 157 8.72 -47.83 1.00
C ILE A 157 8.99 -49.26 1.47
N GLU A 158 8.65 -50.25 0.64
CA GLU A 158 8.91 -51.68 0.94
C GLU A 158 10.41 -52.00 1.07
N LYS A 159 11.26 -51.21 0.38
CA LYS A 159 12.73 -51.30 0.46
C LYS A 159 13.35 -50.63 1.69
N VAL A 160 12.60 -49.74 2.36
CA VAL A 160 13.02 -49.03 3.59
C VAL A 160 12.47 -49.71 4.85
N SER A 161 11.37 -50.46 4.74
CA SER A 161 10.69 -51.11 5.87
C SER A 161 11.37 -52.39 6.39
N THR A 162 12.41 -52.92 5.75
CA THR A 162 13.06 -54.19 6.16
C THR A 162 13.97 -54.08 7.39
N THR A 163 13.99 -52.94 8.12
CA THR A 163 14.98 -52.74 9.20
C THR A 163 14.40 -52.23 10.54
N THR A 164 13.15 -52.54 10.91
CA THR A 164 12.71 -52.28 12.30
C THR A 164 11.52 -53.16 12.74
N HIS A 165 11.79 -54.18 13.55
CA HIS A 165 10.82 -55.24 13.89
C HIS A 165 9.88 -54.91 15.09
N ASN A 166 9.80 -53.65 15.55
CA ASN A 166 9.07 -53.29 16.77
C ASN A 166 7.91 -52.28 16.59
N ILE A 167 7.36 -52.12 15.38
CA ILE A 167 6.28 -51.13 15.13
C ILE A 167 4.86 -51.74 15.08
N GLN A 168 4.71 -53.07 14.99
CA GLN A 168 3.38 -53.70 14.82
C GLN A 168 2.40 -53.54 16.00
N SER A 169 2.90 -53.31 17.22
CA SER A 169 2.02 -53.13 18.39
C SER A 169 1.37 -51.73 18.42
N LEU A 170 2.10 -50.71 17.95
CA LEU A 170 1.62 -49.32 17.89
C LEU A 170 0.59 -49.10 16.76
N THR A 171 0.62 -49.93 15.72
CA THR A 171 -0.27 -49.83 14.54
C THR A 171 -1.73 -50.19 14.84
N SER A 172 -2.00 -50.92 15.93
CA SER A 172 -3.36 -51.37 16.27
C SER A 172 -4.17 -50.33 17.06
N HIS A 173 -3.52 -49.47 17.84
CA HIS A 173 -4.19 -48.41 18.61
C HIS A 173 -4.28 -47.07 17.86
N LEU A 174 -3.51 -46.87 16.80
CA LEU A 174 -3.57 -45.68 15.93
C LEU A 174 -4.60 -45.77 14.79
N ARG A 175 -5.41 -46.84 14.73
CA ARG A 175 -6.33 -47.11 13.60
C ARG A 175 -7.46 -46.06 13.42
N ASN A 176 -7.63 -45.11 14.36
CA ASN A 176 -8.60 -44.01 14.25
C ASN A 176 -7.97 -42.60 14.22
N ILE A 177 -6.64 -42.47 14.08
CA ILE A 177 -5.97 -41.19 13.83
C ILE A 177 -5.41 -41.22 12.40
N LYS A 178 -5.67 -40.15 11.65
CA LYS A 178 -5.45 -40.02 10.20
C LYS A 178 -4.03 -40.45 9.80
N VAL A 179 -3.96 -41.24 8.73
CA VAL A 179 -2.70 -41.81 8.17
C VAL A 179 -1.70 -40.71 7.79
N ILE A 180 -2.15 -39.52 7.40
CA ILE A 180 -1.29 -38.37 7.10
C ILE A 180 -0.74 -37.74 8.40
N ASP A 181 -1.56 -37.53 9.43
CA ASP A 181 -1.12 -36.97 10.72
C ASP A 181 -0.16 -37.92 11.46
N ALA A 182 -0.40 -39.23 11.35
CA ALA A 182 0.50 -40.25 11.88
C ALA A 182 1.81 -40.31 11.07
N VAL A 183 1.78 -40.15 9.75
CA VAL A 183 3.00 -40.12 8.92
C VAL A 183 3.79 -38.83 9.15
N ILE A 184 3.14 -37.67 9.32
CA ILE A 184 3.77 -36.39 9.63
C ILE A 184 4.35 -36.41 11.05
N LEU A 185 3.60 -36.81 12.09
CA LEU A 185 4.18 -36.98 13.43
C LEU A 185 5.27 -38.05 13.49
N SER A 186 5.21 -39.09 12.66
CA SER A 186 6.25 -40.14 12.60
C SER A 186 7.51 -39.67 11.87
N ILE A 187 7.39 -38.84 10.83
CA ILE A 187 8.51 -38.23 10.10
C ILE A 187 9.13 -37.09 10.91
N TRP A 188 8.30 -36.31 11.62
CA TRP A 188 8.69 -35.22 12.52
C TRP A 188 9.36 -35.75 13.80
N GLY A 189 8.83 -36.84 14.38
CA GLY A 189 9.52 -37.61 15.43
C GLY A 189 10.85 -38.21 14.98
N ALA A 190 11.05 -38.42 13.68
CA ALA A 190 12.32 -38.87 13.11
C ALA A 190 13.33 -37.72 12.84
N GLN A 191 12.91 -36.45 12.83
CA GLN A 191 13.83 -35.28 12.71
C GLN A 191 14.68 -35.06 13.97
N HIS A 192 14.25 -35.57 15.14
CA HIS A 192 15.06 -35.56 16.36
C HIS A 192 16.26 -36.55 16.34
N LEU A 193 16.40 -37.34 15.27
CA LEU A 193 17.57 -38.18 15.01
C LEU A 193 18.45 -37.52 13.95
N LYS A 194 19.37 -36.63 14.38
CA LYS A 194 20.48 -36.03 13.60
C LYS A 194 20.52 -36.48 12.13
N PRO A 195 19.71 -35.90 11.24
CA PRO A 195 19.62 -36.40 9.89
C PRO A 195 20.95 -36.15 9.18
N ALA A 196 21.47 -37.19 8.50
CA ALA A 196 22.57 -37.01 7.57
C ALA A 196 22.13 -36.01 6.48
N VAL A 197 23.07 -35.21 5.93
CA VAL A 197 22.82 -34.17 4.91
C VAL A 197 21.98 -34.69 3.72
N SER A 198 22.08 -35.98 3.39
CA SER A 198 21.26 -36.64 2.36
C SER A 198 19.75 -36.65 2.64
N LYS A 199 19.33 -36.52 3.90
CA LYS A 199 17.91 -36.47 4.31
C LYS A 199 17.31 -35.06 4.23
N ILE A 200 18.12 -34.00 4.22
CA ILE A 200 17.64 -32.61 4.07
C ILE A 200 17.05 -32.42 2.67
N SER A 201 17.71 -32.94 1.64
CA SER A 201 17.16 -32.94 0.27
C SER A 201 15.82 -33.68 0.17
N LEU A 202 15.65 -34.78 0.91
CA LEU A 202 14.37 -35.51 0.95
C LEU A 202 13.29 -34.69 1.67
N LEU A 203 13.66 -33.99 2.75
CA LEU A 203 12.77 -33.12 3.50
C LEU A 203 12.28 -31.94 2.67
N ASN A 204 13.16 -31.23 1.98
CA ASN A 204 12.77 -30.10 1.11
C ASN A 204 11.85 -30.58 -0.02
N ARG A 205 12.10 -31.78 -0.58
CA ARG A 205 11.19 -32.40 -1.56
C ARG A 205 9.81 -32.75 -0.97
N LEU A 206 9.76 -33.12 0.32
CA LEU A 206 8.50 -33.41 1.02
C LEU A 206 7.73 -32.13 1.38
N LEU A 207 8.42 -31.09 1.85
CA LEU A 207 7.85 -29.76 2.11
C LEU A 207 7.33 -29.10 0.83
N SER A 208 8.10 -29.22 -0.25
CA SER A 208 7.66 -28.81 -1.58
C SER A 208 6.43 -29.59 -2.04
N ALA A 209 6.45 -30.92 -1.91
CA ALA A 209 5.30 -31.75 -2.25
C ALA A 209 4.07 -31.39 -1.39
N GLN A 210 4.25 -31.08 -0.11
CA GLN A 210 3.20 -30.57 0.77
C GLN A 210 2.65 -29.23 0.25
N SER A 211 3.51 -28.28 -0.10
CA SER A 211 3.09 -26.97 -0.65
C SER A 211 2.31 -27.14 -1.97
N PHE A 212 2.73 -28.05 -2.85
CA PHE A 212 1.98 -28.41 -4.06
C PHE A 212 0.66 -29.09 -3.77
N ILE A 213 0.61 -29.98 -2.77
CA ILE A 213 -0.63 -30.64 -2.34
C ILE A 213 -1.58 -29.61 -1.75
N THR A 214 -1.13 -28.72 -0.87
CA THR A 214 -1.92 -27.61 -0.30
C THR A 214 -2.43 -26.70 -1.40
N PHE A 215 -1.60 -26.29 -2.35
CA PHE A 215 -2.04 -25.54 -3.53
C PHE A 215 -3.13 -26.30 -4.30
N ALA A 216 -2.92 -27.58 -4.59
CA ALA A 216 -3.88 -28.39 -5.35
C ALA A 216 -5.20 -28.62 -4.59
N THR A 217 -5.15 -28.85 -3.27
CA THR A 217 -6.33 -29.04 -2.43
C THR A 217 -7.08 -27.74 -2.22
N THR A 218 -6.41 -26.60 -2.01
CA THR A 218 -7.06 -25.29 -1.91
C THR A 218 -7.67 -24.88 -3.25
N LEU A 219 -6.97 -25.07 -4.37
CA LEU A 219 -7.49 -24.81 -5.70
C LEU A 219 -8.70 -25.70 -6.01
N SER A 220 -8.60 -27.00 -5.74
CA SER A 220 -9.69 -27.97 -5.93
C SER A 220 -10.89 -27.65 -5.03
N SER A 221 -10.66 -27.39 -3.75
CA SER A 221 -11.70 -26.99 -2.79
C SER A 221 -12.37 -25.69 -3.20
N THR A 222 -11.60 -24.71 -3.67
CA THR A 222 -12.12 -23.44 -4.18
C THR A 222 -12.96 -23.64 -5.42
N ILE A 223 -12.51 -24.46 -6.37
CA ILE A 223 -13.27 -24.80 -7.59
C ILE A 223 -14.54 -25.55 -7.24
N LEU A 224 -14.51 -26.50 -6.30
CA LEU A 224 -15.67 -27.26 -5.85
C LEU A 224 -16.67 -26.42 -5.07
N ILE A 225 -16.20 -25.58 -4.14
CA ILE A 225 -17.02 -24.60 -3.43
C ILE A 225 -17.62 -23.62 -4.45
N ALA A 226 -16.83 -23.16 -5.41
CA ALA A 226 -17.29 -22.23 -6.41
C ALA A 226 -18.34 -22.86 -7.33
N TYR A 227 -18.11 -24.11 -7.76
CA TYR A 227 -19.03 -24.90 -8.56
C TYR A 227 -20.32 -25.19 -7.81
N ARG A 228 -20.25 -25.55 -6.52
CA ARG A 228 -21.43 -25.82 -5.67
C ARG A 228 -22.22 -24.56 -5.42
N ILE A 229 -21.56 -23.44 -5.12
CA ILE A 229 -22.23 -22.14 -4.97
C ILE A 229 -22.88 -21.74 -6.30
N TYR A 230 -22.19 -21.93 -7.43
CA TYR A 230 -22.72 -21.69 -8.79
C TYR A 230 -23.91 -22.58 -9.13
N SER A 231 -23.87 -23.88 -8.79
CA SER A 231 -24.97 -24.81 -9.03
C SER A 231 -26.17 -24.48 -8.13
N THR A 232 -25.95 -24.18 -6.86
CA THR A 232 -27.03 -23.78 -5.93
C THR A 232 -27.62 -22.42 -6.32
N THR A 233 -26.81 -21.47 -6.82
CA THR A 233 -27.35 -20.20 -7.38
C THR A 233 -28.06 -20.37 -8.71
N ARG A 234 -27.86 -21.47 -9.43
CA ARG A 234 -28.62 -21.78 -10.64
C ARG A 234 -30.06 -22.16 -10.30
N GLU A 235 -30.28 -22.81 -9.16
CA GLU A 235 -31.58 -23.33 -8.73
C GLU A 235 -32.43 -22.32 -7.95
N ILE A 236 -31.83 -21.28 -7.38
CA ILE A 236 -32.55 -20.26 -6.61
C ILE A 236 -32.91 -19.05 -7.51
N PRO A 237 -34.18 -18.86 -7.90
CA PRO A 237 -34.64 -17.64 -8.56
C PRO A 237 -34.76 -16.48 -7.55
N GLY A 238 -34.29 -15.28 -7.90
CA GLY A 238 -34.53 -14.05 -7.13
C GLY A 238 -33.27 -13.34 -6.59
N GLU A 239 -33.47 -12.36 -5.70
CA GLU A 239 -32.45 -11.43 -5.17
C GLU A 239 -31.33 -12.09 -4.35
N SER A 240 -31.60 -13.24 -3.73
CA SER A 240 -30.62 -14.03 -2.96
C SER A 240 -29.43 -14.53 -3.81
N LYS A 241 -29.61 -14.62 -5.13
CA LYS A 241 -28.56 -14.96 -6.10
C LYS A 241 -27.45 -13.90 -6.16
N GLN A 242 -27.78 -12.63 -5.92
CA GLN A 242 -26.81 -11.54 -5.98
C GLN A 242 -25.87 -11.56 -4.77
N VAL A 243 -26.40 -11.85 -3.58
CA VAL A 243 -25.61 -11.99 -2.35
C VAL A 243 -24.68 -13.20 -2.45
N LEU A 244 -25.17 -14.35 -2.93
CA LEU A 244 -24.32 -15.52 -3.14
C LEU A 244 -23.19 -15.25 -4.16
N ASN A 245 -23.45 -14.50 -5.23
CA ASN A 245 -22.42 -14.19 -6.24
C ASN A 245 -21.31 -13.27 -5.71
N ARG A 246 -21.62 -12.34 -4.79
CA ARG A 246 -20.60 -11.50 -4.14
C ARG A 246 -19.78 -12.29 -3.13
N ILE A 247 -20.42 -13.20 -2.39
CA ILE A 247 -19.74 -14.12 -1.48
C ILE A 247 -18.79 -15.04 -2.26
N LEU A 248 -19.28 -15.61 -3.36
CA LEU A 248 -18.51 -16.47 -4.27
C LEU A 248 -17.24 -15.80 -4.77
N GLU A 249 -17.36 -14.55 -5.22
CA GLU A 249 -16.25 -13.77 -5.75
C GLU A 249 -15.21 -13.44 -4.68
N SER A 250 -15.66 -12.98 -3.50
CA SER A 250 -14.73 -12.70 -2.42
C SER A 250 -13.98 -13.97 -2.01
N LEU A 251 -14.66 -15.12 -2.05
CA LEU A 251 -14.07 -16.42 -1.76
C LEU A 251 -13.01 -16.80 -2.80
N VAL A 252 -13.28 -16.59 -4.09
CA VAL A 252 -12.33 -16.84 -5.19
C VAL A 252 -11.12 -15.91 -5.11
N GLN A 253 -11.29 -14.62 -4.80
CA GLN A 253 -10.17 -13.67 -4.66
C GLN A 253 -9.26 -14.04 -3.49
N SER A 254 -9.84 -14.34 -2.32
CA SER A 254 -9.09 -14.80 -1.16
C SER A 254 -8.35 -16.11 -1.44
N ALA A 255 -9.00 -17.05 -2.12
CA ALA A 255 -8.39 -18.33 -2.50
C ALA A 255 -7.29 -18.19 -3.56
N ALA A 256 -7.42 -17.27 -4.52
CA ALA A 256 -6.39 -17.02 -5.53
C ALA A 256 -5.13 -16.41 -4.91
N ALA A 257 -5.29 -15.44 -4.00
CA ALA A 257 -4.16 -14.87 -3.25
C ALA A 257 -3.44 -15.96 -2.42
N TYR A 258 -4.20 -16.79 -1.70
CA TYR A 258 -3.65 -17.92 -0.94
C TYR A 258 -2.92 -18.93 -1.82
N SER A 259 -3.50 -19.26 -2.98
CA SER A 259 -2.92 -20.21 -3.94
C SER A 259 -1.62 -19.69 -4.57
N LEU A 260 -1.54 -18.39 -4.88
CA LEU A 260 -0.32 -17.76 -5.41
C LEU A 260 0.82 -17.76 -4.39
N ALA A 261 0.51 -17.47 -3.13
CA ALA A 261 1.49 -17.53 -2.05
C ALA A 261 2.01 -18.97 -1.84
N ALA A 262 1.09 -19.95 -1.84
CA ALA A 262 1.46 -21.37 -1.76
C ALA A 262 2.34 -21.83 -2.94
N ILE A 263 2.07 -21.34 -4.16
CA ILE A 263 2.92 -21.61 -5.32
C ILE A 263 4.30 -20.98 -5.15
N ALA A 264 4.40 -19.75 -4.65
CA ALA A 264 5.69 -19.08 -4.45
C ALA A 264 6.58 -19.88 -3.48
N VAL A 265 6.02 -20.33 -2.34
CA VAL A 265 6.71 -21.23 -1.39
C VAL A 265 7.08 -22.57 -2.04
N ALA A 266 6.17 -23.15 -2.83
CA ALA A 266 6.45 -24.39 -3.55
C ALA A 266 7.59 -24.23 -4.55
N ILE A 267 7.69 -23.10 -5.26
CA ILE A 267 8.77 -22.83 -6.21
C ILE A 267 10.10 -22.65 -5.48
N SER A 268 10.13 -21.83 -4.42
CA SER A 268 11.34 -21.59 -3.63
C SER A 268 11.93 -22.90 -3.06
N SER A 269 11.07 -23.82 -2.61
CA SER A 269 11.48 -25.12 -2.05
C SER A 269 11.86 -26.20 -3.07
N VAL A 270 11.49 -26.07 -4.35
CA VAL A 270 11.87 -27.05 -5.41
C VAL A 270 13.31 -26.85 -5.88
N VAL A 271 13.77 -25.60 -5.92
CA VAL A 271 15.05 -25.29 -6.57
C VAL A 271 16.21 -25.89 -5.76
N PRO A 272 17.09 -26.69 -6.39
CA PRO A 272 18.21 -27.28 -5.68
C PRO A 272 19.12 -26.20 -5.09
N GLN A 273 19.20 -26.18 -3.77
CA GLN A 273 20.15 -25.35 -3.04
C GLN A 273 21.55 -25.98 -3.16
N ILE A 274 22.42 -25.34 -3.94
CA ILE A 274 23.86 -25.62 -4.01
C ILE A 274 24.62 -24.57 -3.20
N PRO A 275 25.85 -24.84 -2.74
CA PRO A 275 26.57 -23.90 -1.86
C PRO A 275 26.71 -22.47 -2.40
N SER A 276 26.73 -22.29 -3.73
CA SER A 276 26.86 -20.97 -4.37
C SER A 276 25.57 -20.16 -4.41
N ASN A 277 24.39 -20.79 -4.32
CA ASN A 277 23.09 -20.11 -4.35
C ASN A 277 22.25 -20.35 -3.09
N PHE A 278 22.79 -21.07 -2.09
CA PHE A 278 22.11 -21.43 -0.86
C PHE A 278 21.43 -20.21 -0.22
N ALA A 279 22.20 -19.16 0.10
CA ALA A 279 21.67 -17.99 0.79
C ALA A 279 20.60 -17.22 -0.01
N SER A 280 20.68 -17.21 -1.35
CA SER A 280 19.66 -16.54 -2.17
C SER A 280 18.34 -17.29 -2.22
N TRP A 281 18.38 -18.63 -2.25
CA TRP A 281 17.16 -19.45 -2.28
C TRP A 281 16.55 -19.62 -0.91
N ASP A 282 17.38 -19.63 0.13
CA ASP A 282 16.97 -19.56 1.53
C ASP A 282 16.23 -18.25 1.80
N ALA A 283 16.77 -17.11 1.33
CA ALA A 283 16.06 -15.84 1.38
C ALA A 283 14.74 -15.83 0.62
N ALA A 284 14.71 -16.40 -0.58
CA ALA A 284 13.47 -16.53 -1.33
C ALA A 284 12.45 -17.41 -0.58
N GLU A 285 12.90 -18.49 0.07
CA GLU A 285 12.06 -19.36 0.91
C GLU A 285 11.47 -18.58 2.07
N ASP A 286 12.31 -17.91 2.88
CA ASP A 286 11.91 -17.12 4.05
C ASP A 286 10.94 -15.99 3.70
N TYR A 287 11.23 -15.20 2.66
CA TYR A 287 10.31 -14.13 2.22
C TYR A 287 8.98 -14.70 1.71
N THR A 288 9.01 -15.82 0.98
CA THR A 288 7.77 -16.46 0.50
C THR A 288 6.96 -17.09 1.63
N ALA A 289 7.62 -17.64 2.66
CA ALA A 289 6.98 -18.16 3.86
C ALA A 289 6.29 -17.05 4.65
N ALA A 290 7.01 -15.97 4.96
CA ALA A 290 6.46 -14.78 5.61
C ALA A 290 5.22 -14.22 4.89
N MET A 291 5.27 -14.15 3.55
CA MET A 291 4.14 -13.74 2.73
C MET A 291 2.98 -14.74 2.75
N PHE A 292 3.28 -16.04 2.74
CA PHE A 292 2.28 -17.10 2.83
C PHE A 292 1.54 -17.06 4.17
N ASP A 293 2.24 -16.90 5.28
CA ASP A 293 1.65 -16.85 6.61
C ASP A 293 0.77 -15.61 6.78
N PHE A 294 1.25 -14.46 6.30
CA PHE A 294 0.46 -13.23 6.27
C PHE A 294 -0.82 -13.40 5.45
N ILE A 295 -0.71 -13.97 4.24
CA ILE A 295 -1.86 -14.20 3.35
C ILE A 295 -2.84 -15.21 3.96
N SER A 296 -2.33 -16.26 4.62
CA SER A 296 -3.12 -17.29 5.29
C SER A 296 -4.02 -16.72 6.37
N GLY A 297 -3.54 -15.70 7.11
CA GLY A 297 -4.32 -15.02 8.13
C GLY A 297 -5.22 -13.92 7.59
N ILE A 298 -4.70 -13.02 6.75
CA ILE A 298 -5.44 -11.83 6.32
C ILE A 298 -6.58 -12.16 5.35
N ALA A 299 -6.43 -13.20 4.52
CA ALA A 299 -7.43 -13.60 3.53
C ALA A 299 -8.80 -13.99 4.14
N PRO A 300 -8.87 -14.90 5.15
CA PRO A 300 -10.13 -15.22 5.82
C PRO A 300 -10.68 -14.04 6.62
N THR A 301 -9.84 -13.22 7.26
CA THR A 301 -10.28 -12.02 7.98
C THR A 301 -10.94 -11.00 7.05
N THR A 302 -10.35 -10.78 5.88
CA THR A 302 -10.90 -9.90 4.83
C THR A 302 -12.20 -10.47 4.23
N LEU A 303 -12.26 -11.78 4.00
CA LEU A 303 -13.47 -12.47 3.55
C LEU A 303 -14.62 -12.25 4.54
N VAL A 304 -14.35 -12.44 5.84
CA VAL A 304 -15.32 -12.21 6.92
C VAL A 304 -15.77 -10.76 6.98
N ALA A 305 -14.84 -9.80 6.89
CA ALA A 305 -15.16 -8.37 6.88
C ALA A 305 -16.14 -8.03 5.75
N ARG A 306 -15.86 -8.56 4.55
CA ARG A 306 -16.70 -8.38 3.37
C ARG A 306 -18.07 -9.04 3.52
N VAL A 307 -18.14 -10.27 4.02
CA VAL A 307 -19.42 -10.97 4.28
C VAL A 307 -20.24 -10.22 5.33
N ALA A 308 -19.62 -9.73 6.39
CA ALA A 308 -20.29 -8.91 7.39
C ALA A 308 -20.86 -7.63 6.75
N MET A 309 -20.09 -6.97 5.88
CA MET A 309 -20.53 -5.79 5.12
C MET A 309 -21.73 -6.03 4.21
N LEU A 310 -21.93 -7.26 3.71
CA LEU A 310 -23.06 -7.60 2.85
C LEU A 310 -24.38 -7.82 3.61
N GLY A 311 -24.34 -8.14 4.91
CA GLY A 311 -25.54 -8.46 5.70
C GLY A 311 -26.47 -7.27 6.01
N GLU A 312 -26.07 -6.05 5.68
CA GLU A 312 -26.82 -4.83 6.00
C GLU A 312 -28.04 -4.61 5.09
N ASN A 313 -28.01 -5.13 3.87
CA ASN A 313 -29.04 -4.79 2.87
C ASN A 313 -30.36 -5.58 3.05
N ASP A 314 -30.31 -6.77 3.65
CA ASP A 314 -31.48 -7.66 3.75
C ASP A 314 -32.23 -7.51 5.08
N VAL A 315 -31.56 -7.11 6.17
CA VAL A 315 -32.17 -7.05 7.51
C VAL A 315 -33.09 -5.82 7.68
N TYR A 316 -32.82 -4.73 6.96
CA TYR A 316 -33.69 -3.55 6.98
C TYR A 316 -35.06 -3.76 6.32
N ALA A 317 -35.26 -4.84 5.56
CA ALA A 317 -36.58 -5.22 5.03
C ALA A 317 -37.45 -6.01 6.02
N SER A 318 -36.88 -6.60 7.08
CA SER A 318 -37.60 -7.55 7.95
C SER A 318 -37.60 -7.19 9.45
N SER A 319 -37.03 -6.06 9.86
CA SER A 319 -36.84 -5.74 11.29
C SER A 319 -37.31 -4.34 11.67
N ALA A 320 -38.56 -4.00 11.32
CA ALA A 320 -39.33 -3.11 12.17
C ALA A 320 -39.98 -3.97 13.27
N VAL A 321 -39.90 -3.51 14.52
CA VAL A 321 -40.36 -4.16 15.78
C VAL A 321 -39.28 -4.99 16.48
N THR A 322 -38.48 -4.39 17.38
CA THR A 322 -38.72 -4.34 18.86
C THR A 322 -37.51 -3.69 19.58
N MET A 323 -37.79 -3.06 20.72
CA MET A 323 -36.99 -2.09 21.49
C MET A 323 -35.95 -2.67 22.48
N SER A 324 -34.79 -1.99 22.57
CA SER A 324 -33.97 -1.55 23.72
C SER A 324 -33.86 -2.32 25.07
N ARG A 325 -32.62 -2.48 25.57
CA ARG A 325 -32.11 -1.94 26.88
C ARG A 325 -30.57 -2.15 27.09
N PRO A 326 -29.90 -1.38 27.99
CA PRO A 326 -28.44 -1.20 28.02
C PRO A 326 -27.72 -1.95 29.16
N LEU A 327 -26.40 -2.16 29.01
CA LEU A 327 -25.52 -2.65 30.09
C LEU A 327 -24.24 -1.81 30.17
N SER A 328 -23.97 -1.35 31.39
CA SER A 328 -22.86 -0.53 31.84
C SER A 328 -22.06 -1.29 32.90
N ARG A 329 -20.73 -1.37 32.76
CA ARG A 329 -19.69 -1.39 33.84
C ARG A 329 -18.41 -2.06 33.35
N LEU A 330 -17.30 -1.32 33.36
CA LEU A 330 -15.95 -1.86 33.53
C LEU A 330 -15.08 -0.74 34.15
N GLN A 331 -14.69 -0.93 35.39
CA GLN A 331 -13.68 -0.14 36.10
C GLN A 331 -12.35 -0.90 36.00
N PHE A 332 -11.28 -0.21 35.64
CA PHE A 332 -9.91 -0.72 35.76
C PHE A 332 -9.18 -0.02 36.90
N HIS A 333 -8.53 -0.82 37.73
CA HIS A 333 -7.72 -0.40 38.87
C HIS A 333 -6.26 -0.60 38.48
N VAL A 334 -5.52 0.51 38.37
CA VAL A 334 -4.07 0.51 38.06
C VAL A 334 -3.31 0.59 39.38
N ARG A 335 -2.38 -0.35 39.57
CA ARG A 335 -1.50 -0.46 40.74
C ARG A 335 -0.13 0.10 40.36
N SER A 336 0.30 1.16 41.03
CA SER A 336 1.65 1.72 40.91
C SER A 336 2.62 0.95 41.81
N THR A 337 3.77 0.56 41.26
CA THR A 337 4.95 0.15 42.03
C THR A 337 5.99 1.25 41.96
N GLN A 338 6.42 1.67 43.14
CA GLN A 338 7.48 2.63 43.40
C GLN A 338 8.61 1.85 44.06
N ASP A 339 9.84 2.13 43.61
CA ASP A 339 11.14 2.07 44.31
C ASP A 339 12.23 1.60 43.34
N ASP A 340 13.14 2.53 42.99
CA ASP A 340 14.60 2.37 43.09
C ASP A 340 15.29 3.61 42.47
N GLU A 341 15.70 4.54 43.33
CA GLU A 341 16.35 5.81 42.96
C GLU A 341 17.83 5.88 43.40
N ASP A 342 18.51 4.73 43.54
CA ASP A 342 19.89 4.69 44.06
C ASP A 342 20.95 4.14 43.07
N SER A 343 20.57 3.86 41.82
CA SER A 343 21.48 3.30 40.79
C SER A 343 22.10 4.33 39.83
N ARG A 344 21.76 5.62 39.95
CA ARG A 344 22.18 6.66 38.97
C ARG A 344 23.58 7.24 39.18
N SER A 345 24.16 7.13 40.38
CA SER A 345 25.46 7.74 40.68
C SER A 345 26.66 6.89 40.24
N GLN A 346 26.52 5.56 40.16
CA GLN A 346 27.62 4.66 39.77
C GLN A 346 27.77 4.45 38.26
N LEU A 347 26.75 4.76 37.46
CA LEU A 347 26.79 4.55 36.00
C LEU A 347 27.56 5.68 35.27
N SER A 348 27.48 6.92 35.78
CA SER A 348 28.20 8.08 35.23
C SER A 348 29.74 7.95 35.34
N GLU A 349 30.22 7.30 36.42
CA GLU A 349 31.66 7.06 36.62
C GLU A 349 32.22 5.94 35.71
N ARG A 350 31.36 5.02 35.23
CA ARG A 350 31.77 3.97 34.29
C ARG A 350 31.85 4.45 32.85
N ILE A 351 30.97 5.38 32.44
CA ILE A 351 30.95 5.93 31.08
C ILE A 351 32.19 6.81 30.82
N SER A 352 32.58 7.65 31.79
CA SER A 352 33.77 8.51 31.68
C SER A 352 35.11 7.74 31.65
N ARG A 353 35.16 6.49 32.15
CA ARG A 353 36.34 5.63 32.02
C ARG A 353 36.42 4.88 30.69
N LEU A 354 35.29 4.70 29.99
CA LEU A 354 35.24 4.05 28.68
C LEU A 354 35.68 4.98 27.55
N GLU A 355 35.40 6.29 27.64
CA GLU A 355 35.86 7.31 26.69
C GLU A 355 37.39 7.47 26.62
N GLY A 356 38.12 7.14 27.69
CA GLY A 356 39.60 7.21 27.72
C GLY A 356 40.32 6.02 27.07
N THR A 357 39.57 4.99 26.66
CA THR A 357 40.11 3.74 26.05
C THR A 357 39.63 3.52 24.62
N LEU A 358 38.89 4.47 24.05
CA LEU A 358 38.23 4.35 22.74
C LEU A 358 39.15 4.71 21.55
N ASP A 359 40.43 4.34 21.60
CA ASP A 359 41.26 4.22 20.39
C ASP A 359 40.88 2.95 19.58
N GLY A 360 39.95 2.13 20.09
CA GLY A 360 39.38 1.00 19.39
C GLY A 360 38.19 1.42 18.53
N SER A 361 38.29 1.22 17.22
CA SER A 361 37.18 1.30 16.27
C SER A 361 35.94 0.55 16.78
N LEU A 362 34.76 1.15 16.65
CA LEU A 362 33.48 0.48 16.96
C LEU A 362 33.37 -0.88 16.25
N PRO A 363 32.71 -1.89 16.87
CA PRO A 363 32.48 -3.17 16.21
C PRO A 363 31.78 -2.98 14.85
N VAL A 364 32.26 -3.67 13.82
CA VAL A 364 31.71 -3.59 12.45
C VAL A 364 30.21 -3.92 12.40
N SER A 365 29.72 -4.79 13.28
CA SER A 365 28.28 -5.10 13.39
C SER A 365 27.45 -3.88 13.80
N VAL A 366 27.94 -3.09 14.76
CA VAL A 366 27.29 -1.86 15.24
C VAL A 366 27.29 -0.81 14.14
N GLN A 367 28.43 -0.62 13.46
CA GLN A 367 28.52 0.30 12.33
C GLN A 367 27.53 -0.07 11.22
N ARG A 368 27.42 -1.36 10.87
CA ARG A 368 26.47 -1.85 9.87
C ARG A 368 25.02 -1.61 10.27
N GLY A 369 24.68 -1.84 11.55
CA GLY A 369 23.35 -1.56 12.09
C GLY A 369 22.98 -0.09 11.91
N LEU A 370 23.85 0.81 12.37
CA LEU A 370 23.61 2.25 12.29
C LEU A 370 23.56 2.79 10.85
N ILE A 371 24.44 2.30 9.96
CA ILE A 371 24.37 2.63 8.52
C ILE A 371 23.03 2.14 7.94
N SER A 372 22.60 0.92 8.30
CA SER A 372 21.34 0.36 7.84
C SER A 372 20.15 1.19 8.34
N ASP A 373 20.14 1.58 9.60
CA ASP A 373 19.05 2.35 10.21
C ASP A 373 18.91 3.73 9.54
N GLU A 374 20.03 4.43 9.29
CA GLU A 374 20.02 5.72 8.61
C GLU A 374 19.41 5.60 7.21
N LEU A 375 19.90 4.67 6.40
CA LEU A 375 19.42 4.49 5.02
C LEU A 375 17.95 4.04 4.97
N ASN A 376 17.53 3.13 5.87
CA ASN A 376 16.12 2.73 5.97
C ASN A 376 15.22 3.92 6.35
N SER A 377 15.69 4.76 7.27
CA SER A 377 14.95 5.95 7.70
C SER A 377 14.80 6.94 6.54
N THR A 378 15.87 7.24 5.79
CA THR A 378 15.80 8.11 4.60
C THR A 378 14.81 7.58 3.56
N ILE A 379 14.70 6.26 3.40
CA ILE A 379 13.78 5.69 2.41
C ILE A 379 12.34 5.71 2.87
N LEU A 380 12.09 5.38 4.14
CA LEU A 380 10.76 5.58 4.70
C LEU A 380 10.36 7.06 4.56
N TYR A 381 11.30 7.98 4.75
CA TYR A 381 11.08 9.41 4.62
C TYR A 381 10.64 9.77 3.19
N VAL A 382 11.41 9.33 2.19
CA VAL A 382 11.15 9.59 0.78
C VAL A 382 9.82 8.97 0.33
N PHE A 383 9.50 7.78 0.83
CA PHE A 383 8.20 7.14 0.58
C PHE A 383 7.05 7.99 1.13
N LEU A 384 7.16 8.44 2.38
CA LEU A 384 6.18 9.31 3.00
C LEU A 384 6.10 10.69 2.33
N TRP A 385 7.21 11.20 1.78
CA TRP A 385 7.23 12.43 0.97
C TRP A 385 6.39 12.29 -0.30
N GLY A 386 6.47 11.15 -0.97
CA GLY A 386 5.60 10.80 -2.10
C GLY A 386 4.13 10.82 -1.73
N ILE A 387 3.78 10.20 -0.59
CA ILE A 387 2.42 10.21 -0.04
C ILE A 387 1.95 11.64 0.23
N TYR A 388 2.76 12.43 0.94
CA TYR A 388 2.40 13.79 1.33
C TYR A 388 2.19 14.69 0.10
N THR A 389 3.01 14.52 -0.94
CA THR A 389 2.86 15.27 -2.21
C THR A 389 1.48 15.11 -2.83
N VAL A 390 0.92 13.89 -2.85
CA VAL A 390 -0.43 13.65 -3.39
C VAL A 390 -1.52 14.27 -2.51
N VAL A 391 -1.38 14.14 -1.19
CA VAL A 391 -2.32 14.73 -0.22
C VAL A 391 -2.33 16.25 -0.34
N TYR A 392 -1.15 16.88 -0.42
CA TYR A 392 -0.99 18.32 -0.58
C TYR A 392 -1.58 18.81 -1.91
N ALA A 393 -1.16 18.21 -3.03
CA ALA A 393 -1.65 18.60 -4.36
C ALA A 393 -3.17 18.40 -4.49
N GLY A 394 -3.70 17.30 -3.98
CA GLY A 394 -5.14 17.04 -3.95
C GLY A 394 -5.92 18.08 -3.14
N THR A 395 -5.40 18.44 -1.96
CA THR A 395 -5.99 19.48 -1.10
C THR A 395 -5.96 20.84 -1.77
N LEU A 396 -4.83 21.20 -2.39
CA LEU A 396 -4.65 22.46 -3.09
C LEU A 396 -5.58 22.56 -4.31
N TYR A 397 -5.72 21.47 -5.07
CA TYR A 397 -6.66 21.37 -6.18
C TYR A 397 -8.11 21.55 -5.71
N LEU A 398 -8.54 20.83 -4.67
CA LEU A 398 -9.87 20.99 -4.07
C LEU A 398 -10.12 22.42 -3.57
N TYR A 399 -9.09 23.08 -3.06
CA TYR A 399 -9.17 24.46 -2.60
C TYR A 399 -9.30 25.46 -3.75
N PHE A 400 -8.49 25.34 -4.80
CA PHE A 400 -8.48 26.28 -5.92
C PHE A 400 -9.69 26.13 -6.83
N THR A 401 -10.22 24.92 -7.00
CA THR A 401 -11.42 24.68 -7.80
C THR A 401 -12.67 25.29 -7.18
N LYS A 402 -12.67 25.55 -5.87
CA LYS A 402 -13.80 26.18 -5.19
C LYS A 402 -13.81 27.70 -5.41
N LYS A 403 -14.99 28.21 -5.79
CA LYS A 403 -15.26 29.62 -6.13
C LYS A 403 -15.52 30.50 -4.90
N SER A 404 -15.68 29.90 -3.72
CA SER A 404 -15.93 30.57 -2.44
C SER A 404 -14.62 31.07 -1.81
N SER A 405 -14.69 32.14 -1.02
CA SER A 405 -13.57 32.99 -0.59
C SER A 405 -12.26 32.25 -0.30
N ARG A 406 -11.28 32.42 -1.19
CA ARG A 406 -9.92 31.88 -1.05
C ARG A 406 -9.19 32.67 0.04
N SER A 407 -9.24 32.17 1.26
CA SER A 407 -8.35 32.61 2.33
C SER A 407 -6.93 32.18 2.00
N GLN A 408 -6.10 33.14 1.54
CA GLN A 408 -4.67 32.92 1.29
C GLN A 408 -3.96 32.34 2.52
N VAL A 409 -4.43 32.67 3.73
CA VAL A 409 -3.89 32.15 4.99
C VAL A 409 -3.96 30.62 5.05
N ILE A 410 -5.04 30.01 4.57
CA ILE A 410 -5.18 28.54 4.58
C ILE A 410 -4.19 27.90 3.60
N VAL A 411 -4.00 28.51 2.42
CA VAL A 411 -3.04 28.03 1.42
C VAL A 411 -1.61 28.08 1.99
N TRP A 412 -1.23 29.19 2.64
CA TRP A 412 0.06 29.29 3.31
C TRP A 412 0.21 28.28 4.45
N ALA A 413 -0.84 28.09 5.26
CA ALA A 413 -0.84 27.17 6.37
C ALA A 413 -0.63 25.71 5.96
N ILE A 414 -1.08 25.29 4.76
CA ILE A 414 -0.82 23.94 4.23
C ILE A 414 0.46 23.86 3.37
N SER A 415 0.87 24.95 2.74
CA SER A 415 2.04 24.96 1.85
C SER A 415 3.36 25.08 2.61
N LEU A 416 3.37 25.81 3.73
CA LEU A 416 4.58 25.97 4.54
C LEU A 416 5.07 24.64 5.15
N PRO A 417 4.22 23.78 5.75
CA PRO A 417 4.66 22.48 6.23
C PRO A 417 5.09 21.54 5.11
N TYR A 418 4.42 21.58 3.95
CA TYR A 418 4.83 20.77 2.80
C TYR A 418 6.20 21.19 2.27
N TRP A 419 6.45 22.51 2.17
CA TRP A 419 7.74 23.05 1.77
C TRP A 419 8.84 22.69 2.77
N ALA A 420 8.57 22.82 4.07
CA ALA A 420 9.51 22.45 5.12
C ALA A 420 9.85 20.96 5.06
N TYR A 421 8.85 20.07 4.97
CA TYR A 421 9.05 18.63 4.80
C TYR A 421 9.87 18.31 3.55
N SER A 422 9.54 18.92 2.42
CA SER A 422 10.28 18.70 1.17
C SER A 422 11.75 19.16 1.30
N THR A 423 11.99 20.26 2.01
CA THR A 423 13.35 20.78 2.21
C THR A 423 14.15 19.89 3.14
N ILE A 424 13.56 19.38 4.23
CA ILE A 424 14.19 18.40 5.12
C ILE A 424 14.58 17.14 4.33
N GLY A 425 13.68 16.60 3.51
CA GLY A 425 13.97 15.45 2.65
C GLY A 425 15.13 15.68 1.69
N VAL A 426 15.19 16.86 1.06
CA VAL A 426 16.31 17.22 0.16
C VAL A 426 17.62 17.38 0.92
N VAL A 427 17.59 17.94 2.12
CA VAL A 427 18.78 18.14 2.97
C VAL A 427 19.31 16.79 3.49
N ASN A 428 18.44 15.92 3.99
CA ASN A 428 18.80 14.56 4.42
C ASN A 428 19.35 13.75 3.25
N TRP A 429 18.71 13.85 2.08
CA TRP A 429 19.22 13.19 0.89
C TRP A 429 20.60 13.69 0.48
N TYR A 430 20.78 15.01 0.45
CA TYR A 430 22.07 15.60 0.15
C TYR A 430 23.16 15.12 1.13
N HIS A 431 22.82 15.00 2.41
CA HIS A 431 23.70 14.48 3.45
C HIS A 431 24.10 13.03 3.17
N ASP A 432 23.16 12.14 2.90
CA ASP A 432 23.43 10.73 2.57
C ASP A 432 24.26 10.59 1.29
N GLN A 433 23.91 11.37 0.24
CA GLN A 433 24.69 11.45 -0.98
C GLN A 433 26.11 11.91 -0.70
N TRP A 434 26.27 12.96 0.10
CA TRP A 434 27.58 13.51 0.43
C TRP A 434 28.43 12.50 1.20
N ALA A 435 27.83 11.76 2.14
CA ALA A 435 28.50 10.71 2.89
C ALA A 435 28.92 9.55 1.96
N VAL A 436 27.98 9.02 1.19
CA VAL A 436 28.22 7.87 0.31
C VAL A 436 29.14 8.20 -0.87
N VAL A 437 29.04 9.39 -1.45
CA VAL A 437 29.83 9.77 -2.63
C VAL A 437 31.22 10.29 -2.25
N ASN A 438 31.35 11.05 -1.17
CA ASN A 438 32.62 11.69 -0.83
C ASN A 438 33.42 10.98 0.26
N HIS A 439 32.78 10.18 1.12
CA HIS A 439 33.43 9.61 2.31
C HIS A 439 33.35 8.07 2.39
N SER A 440 33.02 7.41 1.29
CA SER A 440 32.97 5.94 1.18
C SER A 440 34.33 5.25 0.95
N GLU A 441 35.45 5.95 1.14
CA GLU A 441 36.78 5.36 0.98
C GLU A 441 36.98 4.13 1.88
N THR A 442 36.43 4.21 3.09
CA THR A 442 36.37 3.11 4.06
C THR A 442 35.01 3.10 4.75
N ARG A 443 34.64 1.97 5.37
CA ARG A 443 33.42 1.89 6.19
C ARG A 443 33.45 2.88 7.35
N ASP A 444 34.60 3.03 8.00
CA ASP A 444 34.73 3.92 9.16
C ASP A 444 34.52 5.38 8.77
N THR A 445 35.07 5.81 7.63
CA THR A 445 34.84 7.16 7.10
C THR A 445 33.39 7.37 6.65
N LEU A 446 32.76 6.34 6.04
CA LEU A 446 31.35 6.40 5.66
C LEU A 446 30.46 6.54 6.90
N PHE A 447 30.68 5.67 7.88
CA PHE A 447 29.98 5.67 9.16
C PHE A 447 30.13 7.02 9.88
N ALA A 448 31.37 7.51 10.01
CA ALA A 448 31.63 8.81 10.62
C ALA A 448 30.94 9.94 9.85
N SER A 449 30.94 9.90 8.52
CA SER A 449 30.31 10.92 7.69
C SER A 449 28.78 10.93 7.78
N LEU A 450 28.13 9.76 7.87
CA LEU A 450 26.68 9.64 8.04
C LEU A 450 26.24 10.16 9.42
N LEU A 451 26.99 9.87 10.48
CA LEU A 451 26.64 10.33 11.83
C LEU A 451 27.01 11.79 12.10
N GLN A 452 28.16 12.25 11.60
CA GLN A 452 28.67 13.58 11.96
C GLN A 452 28.19 14.67 11.00
N GLY A 453 28.00 14.33 9.73
CA GLY A 453 27.43 15.17 8.67
C GLY A 453 27.95 16.60 8.53
N PRO A 454 27.55 17.29 7.46
CA PRO A 454 27.67 18.73 7.41
C PRO A 454 26.70 19.32 8.44
N ARG A 455 27.17 19.69 9.63
CA ARG A 455 26.28 20.07 10.75
C ARG A 455 25.27 21.20 10.48
N TRP A 456 25.49 22.00 9.44
CA TRP A 456 24.50 22.97 8.98
C TRP A 456 23.20 22.29 8.55
N SER A 457 23.25 21.04 8.07
CA SER A 457 22.08 20.24 7.69
C SER A 457 21.18 20.04 8.91
N ILE A 458 21.75 19.55 10.02
CA ILE A 458 21.05 19.35 11.31
C ILE A 458 20.39 20.65 11.76
N PHE A 459 21.13 21.75 11.73
CA PHE A 459 20.55 23.05 12.10
C PHE A 459 19.37 23.46 11.21
N VAL A 460 19.48 23.24 9.90
CA VAL A 460 18.39 23.55 8.95
C VAL A 460 17.20 22.62 9.19
N THR A 461 17.42 21.34 9.44
CA THR A 461 16.33 20.38 9.70
C THR A 461 15.61 20.71 10.99
N ASP A 462 16.33 21.05 12.07
CA ASP A 462 15.74 21.46 13.35
C ASP A 462 14.85 22.71 13.19
N VAL A 463 15.33 23.72 12.47
CA VAL A 463 14.55 24.94 12.20
C VAL A 463 13.24 24.61 11.47
N LEU A 464 13.32 23.74 10.46
CA LEU A 464 12.17 23.38 9.63
C LEU A 464 11.19 22.48 10.39
N GLU A 465 11.68 21.57 11.22
CA GLU A 465 10.90 20.71 12.09
C GLU A 465 10.12 21.51 13.13
N SER A 466 10.78 22.42 13.86
CA SER A 466 10.12 23.35 14.78
C SER A 466 9.06 24.18 14.05
N ALA A 467 9.37 24.71 12.85
CA ALA A 467 8.41 25.47 12.06
C ALA A 467 7.17 24.63 11.68
N MET A 468 7.35 23.34 11.37
CA MET A 468 6.26 22.42 11.07
C MET A 468 5.36 22.16 12.28
N ALA A 469 5.95 21.84 13.43
CA ALA A 469 5.22 21.61 14.67
C ALA A 469 4.41 22.84 15.08
N ILE A 470 5.04 24.03 15.08
CA ILE A 470 4.39 25.32 15.39
C ILE A 470 3.20 25.59 14.46
N VAL A 471 3.34 25.33 13.15
CA VAL A 471 2.26 25.55 12.19
C VAL A 471 1.13 24.53 12.40
N ALA A 472 1.45 23.26 12.64
CA ALA A 472 0.47 22.21 12.89
C ALA A 472 -0.39 22.54 14.12
N ASP A 473 0.24 22.86 15.25
CA ASP A 473 -0.44 23.23 16.48
C ASP A 473 -1.16 24.58 16.37
N GLY A 474 -0.57 25.54 15.66
CA GLY A 474 -1.21 26.81 15.34
C GLY A 474 -2.54 26.63 14.57
N ILE A 475 -2.60 25.71 13.61
CA ILE A 475 -3.82 25.38 12.86
C ILE A 475 -4.88 24.74 13.77
N LEU A 476 -4.47 23.83 14.67
CA LEU A 476 -5.38 23.20 15.64
C LEU A 476 -5.96 24.22 16.63
N ILE A 477 -5.12 25.10 17.18
CA ILE A 477 -5.52 26.16 18.10
C ILE A 477 -6.44 27.16 17.39
N TRP A 478 -6.10 27.58 16.16
CA TRP A 478 -6.94 28.47 15.36
C TRP A 478 -8.33 27.86 15.11
N ARG A 479 -8.41 26.56 14.87
CA ARG A 479 -9.71 25.87 14.75
C ARG A 479 -10.45 25.81 16.07
N CYS A 480 -9.75 25.53 17.18
CA CYS A 480 -10.34 25.57 18.51
C CYS A 480 -10.95 26.95 18.81
N TYR A 481 -10.24 28.03 18.49
CA TYR A 481 -10.72 29.41 18.62
C TYR A 481 -12.02 29.66 17.86
N ASN A 482 -12.07 29.25 16.58
CA ASN A 482 -13.26 29.42 15.75
C ASN A 482 -14.44 28.57 16.26
N VAL A 483 -14.21 27.30 16.61
CA VAL A 483 -15.24 26.39 17.14
C VAL A 483 -15.77 26.87 18.50
N CYS A 484 -14.92 27.49 19.30
CA CYS A 484 -15.29 28.07 20.59
C CYS A 484 -15.96 29.45 20.48
N GLY A 485 -16.27 29.91 19.25
CA GLY A 485 -16.98 31.18 19.03
C GLY A 485 -16.11 32.39 19.35
N HIS A 486 -14.84 32.37 18.95
CA HIS A 486 -13.86 33.44 19.16
C HIS A 486 -13.51 33.70 20.64
N SER A 487 -13.72 32.71 21.52
CA SER A 487 -13.38 32.83 22.94
C SER A 487 -11.88 32.62 23.17
N LEU A 488 -11.17 33.69 23.54
CA LEU A 488 -9.75 33.63 23.93
C LEU A 488 -9.52 32.76 25.17
N HIS A 489 -10.47 32.72 26.10
CA HIS A 489 -10.36 31.90 27.31
C HIS A 489 -10.30 30.40 26.99
N ALA A 490 -10.96 29.97 25.91
CA ALA A 490 -10.96 28.57 25.52
C ALA A 490 -9.58 28.13 25.01
N ILE A 491 -8.85 28.99 24.31
CA ILE A 491 -7.54 28.67 23.74
C ILE A 491 -6.36 29.03 24.65
N LEU A 492 -6.61 29.60 25.83
CA LEU A 492 -5.55 30.10 26.71
C LEU A 492 -4.55 29.00 27.09
N VAL A 493 -5.05 27.80 27.43
CA VAL A 493 -4.18 26.67 27.82
C VAL A 493 -3.29 26.24 26.66
N SER A 494 -3.86 25.92 25.50
CA SER A 494 -3.10 25.47 24.33
C SER A 494 -2.20 26.57 23.77
N GLY A 495 -2.59 27.84 23.88
CA GLY A 495 -1.75 28.98 23.50
C GLY A 495 -0.53 29.17 24.41
N ILE A 496 -0.66 28.93 25.72
CA ILE A 496 0.50 28.93 26.64
C ILE A 496 1.42 27.75 26.32
N LEU A 497 0.88 26.57 26.05
CA LEU A 497 1.68 25.40 25.69
C LEU A 497 2.45 25.62 24.38
N LEU A 498 1.81 26.15 23.33
CA LEU A 498 2.49 26.54 22.09
C LEU A 498 3.57 27.61 22.33
N PHE A 499 3.34 28.57 23.22
CA PHE A 499 4.37 29.54 23.58
C PHE A 499 5.57 28.87 24.28
N CYS A 500 5.32 27.91 25.18
CA CYS A 500 6.38 27.13 25.80
C CYS A 500 7.17 26.32 24.77
N GLU A 501 6.50 25.70 23.81
CA GLU A 501 7.11 24.98 22.68
C GLU A 501 8.06 25.89 21.89
N ILE A 502 7.58 27.05 21.43
CA ILE A 502 8.41 28.04 20.71
C ILE A 502 9.64 28.45 21.53
N VAL A 503 9.51 28.62 22.85
CA VAL A 503 10.64 28.96 23.71
C VAL A 503 11.64 27.80 23.81
N VAL A 504 11.17 26.56 23.93
CA VAL A 504 12.04 25.37 23.95
C VAL A 504 12.78 25.24 22.62
N ASP A 505 12.09 25.37 21.50
CA ASP A 505 12.67 25.35 20.15
C ASP A 505 13.77 26.41 19.99
N LEU A 506 13.49 27.65 20.39
CA LEU A 506 14.48 28.73 20.34
C LEU A 506 15.71 28.45 21.22
N VAL A 507 15.54 27.76 22.36
CA VAL A 507 16.67 27.36 23.22
C VAL A 507 17.48 26.26 22.55
N VAL A 508 16.84 25.24 21.96
CA VAL A 508 17.52 24.17 21.20
C VAL A 508 18.31 24.76 20.03
N LEU A 509 17.66 25.60 19.22
CA LEU A 509 18.30 26.30 18.09
C LEU A 509 19.45 27.19 18.54
N SER A 510 19.30 27.88 19.68
CA SER A 510 20.36 28.71 20.24
C SER A 510 21.57 27.89 20.68
N PHE A 511 21.36 26.72 21.28
CA PHE A 511 22.47 25.82 21.64
C PHE A 511 23.18 25.25 20.41
N ASN A 512 22.42 24.80 19.41
CA ASN A 512 23.01 24.30 18.16
C ASN A 512 23.81 25.41 17.44
N GLY A 513 23.30 26.65 17.42
CA GLY A 513 24.00 27.79 16.82
C GLY A 513 25.20 28.31 17.62
N ALA A 514 25.08 28.43 18.95
CA ALA A 514 26.10 29.05 19.80
C ALA A 514 27.39 28.20 19.90
N ASP A 515 27.26 26.89 19.81
CA ASP A 515 28.38 25.97 19.96
C ASP A 515 29.14 25.71 18.67
N HIS A 516 28.93 26.54 17.64
CA HIS A 516 29.45 26.29 16.29
C HIS A 516 29.14 24.87 15.81
N LEU A 517 27.99 24.34 16.26
CA LEU A 517 27.50 23.00 16.00
C LEU A 517 28.32 21.88 16.70
N GLU A 518 29.14 22.18 17.71
CA GLU A 518 29.90 21.21 18.53
C GLU A 518 29.43 21.15 19.98
N PRO A 519 28.21 20.63 20.25
CA PRO A 519 27.75 20.53 21.62
C PRO A 519 28.63 19.56 22.41
N SER A 520 29.05 19.96 23.61
CA SER A 520 29.71 19.05 24.55
C SER A 520 28.76 17.88 24.88
N PRO A 521 29.25 16.69 25.29
CA PRO A 521 28.39 15.54 25.60
C PRO A 521 27.30 15.84 26.65
N SER A 522 27.62 16.71 27.62
CA SER A 522 26.64 17.21 28.60
C SER A 522 25.54 18.06 27.99
N ARG A 523 25.86 18.84 26.95
CA ARG A 523 24.91 19.66 26.20
C ARG A 523 24.10 18.85 25.20
N ALA A 524 24.70 17.86 24.54
CA ALA A 524 23.95 16.90 23.71
C ALA A 524 22.85 16.19 24.53
N ASN A 525 23.18 15.73 25.74
CA ASN A 525 22.20 15.17 26.67
C ASN A 525 21.12 16.18 27.10
N LEU A 526 21.46 17.46 27.24
CA LEU A 526 20.50 18.51 27.53
C LEU A 526 19.58 18.77 26.33
N ILE A 527 20.11 18.82 25.12
CA ILE A 527 19.36 18.97 23.86
C ILE A 527 18.37 17.82 23.71
N ASN A 528 18.80 16.57 23.88
CA ASN A 528 17.90 15.41 23.82
C ASN A 528 16.75 15.50 24.83
N ARG A 529 17.03 15.97 26.05
CA ARG A 529 15.98 16.22 27.06
C ARG A 529 15.03 17.34 26.66
N LEU A 530 15.54 18.40 26.02
CA LEU A 530 14.74 19.52 25.54
C LEU A 530 13.83 19.10 24.37
N LEU A 531 14.35 18.31 23.42
CA LEU A 531 13.56 17.70 22.35
C LEU A 531 12.46 16.79 22.90
N ALA A 532 12.76 16.00 23.93
CA ALA A 532 11.75 15.18 24.58
C ALA A 532 10.66 16.03 25.29
N VAL A 533 11.06 17.13 25.93
CA VAL A 533 10.13 18.11 26.52
C VAL A 533 9.27 18.75 25.44
N GLN A 534 9.85 19.12 24.29
CA GLN A 534 9.13 19.64 23.13
C GLN A 534 8.04 18.65 22.69
N GLY A 535 8.38 17.38 22.44
CA GLY A 535 7.40 16.35 22.06
C GLY A 535 6.26 16.17 23.08
N PHE A 536 6.55 16.22 24.39
CA PHE A 536 5.51 16.19 25.43
C PHE A 536 4.62 17.43 25.44
N VAL A 537 5.20 18.61 25.19
CA VAL A 537 4.44 19.87 25.09
C VAL A 537 3.53 19.85 23.87
N THR A 538 4.04 19.47 22.69
CA THR A 538 3.24 19.29 21.46
C THR A 538 2.11 18.29 21.66
N PHE A 539 2.38 17.14 22.30
CA PHE A 539 1.34 16.17 22.68
C PHE A 539 0.26 16.80 23.56
N ALA A 540 0.64 17.56 24.60
CA ALA A 540 -0.29 18.24 25.49
C ALA A 540 -1.09 19.34 24.77
N THR A 541 -0.46 20.10 23.87
CA THR A 541 -1.10 21.13 23.04
C THR A 541 -2.17 20.52 22.13
N THR A 542 -1.82 19.46 21.40
CA THR A 542 -2.74 18.74 20.51
C THR A 542 -3.88 18.10 21.29
N LEU A 543 -3.58 17.40 22.40
CA LEU A 543 -4.59 16.71 23.22
C LEU A 543 -5.57 17.71 23.84
N SER A 544 -5.07 18.81 24.39
CA SER A 544 -5.91 19.86 25.00
C SER A 544 -6.80 20.54 23.95
N SER A 545 -6.25 20.92 22.80
CA SER A 545 -7.01 21.52 21.69
C SER A 545 -8.12 20.59 21.20
N THR A 546 -7.80 19.31 21.05
CA THR A 546 -8.74 18.29 20.57
C THR A 546 -9.84 18.01 21.57
N ALA A 547 -9.49 17.90 22.86
CA ALA A 547 -10.46 17.71 23.93
C ALA A 547 -11.45 18.89 24.01
N LEU A 548 -10.96 20.13 23.83
CA LEU A 548 -11.79 21.33 23.82
C LEU A 548 -12.72 21.38 22.60
N ILE A 549 -12.22 21.04 21.41
CA ILE A 549 -13.05 20.94 20.20
C ILE A 549 -14.14 19.87 20.40
N ALA A 550 -13.77 18.68 20.86
CA ALA A 550 -14.69 17.58 21.11
C ALA A 550 -15.73 17.95 22.17
N TYR A 551 -15.31 18.57 23.28
CA TYR A 551 -16.21 19.05 24.34
C TYR A 551 -17.19 20.11 23.81
N LYS A 552 -16.71 21.06 22.99
CA LYS A 552 -17.57 22.11 22.43
C LYS A 552 -18.58 21.55 21.45
N ILE A 553 -18.18 20.60 20.59
CA ILE A 553 -19.10 19.92 19.68
C ILE A 553 -20.12 19.10 20.48
N TYR A 554 -19.68 18.37 21.49
CA TYR A 554 -20.56 17.59 22.37
C TYR A 554 -21.59 18.46 23.09
N THR A 555 -21.16 19.55 23.73
CA THR A 555 -22.07 20.48 24.43
C THR A 555 -23.04 21.15 23.47
N THR A 556 -22.59 21.52 22.28
CA THR A 556 -23.45 22.07 21.22
C THR A 556 -24.46 21.03 20.73
N SER A 557 -24.05 19.77 20.56
CA SER A 557 -24.93 18.67 20.12
C SER A 557 -26.07 18.36 21.10
N LYS A 558 -25.88 18.66 22.40
CA LYS A 558 -26.91 18.55 23.45
C LYS A 558 -27.98 19.62 23.34
N GLN A 559 -27.71 20.76 22.71
CA GLN A 559 -28.73 21.77 22.47
C GLN A 559 -29.77 21.23 21.46
N LYS A 560 -30.98 21.80 21.45
CA LYS A 560 -32.09 21.39 20.56
C LYS A 560 -31.80 21.82 19.11
N ILE A 561 -30.81 21.20 18.48
CA ILE A 561 -30.41 21.40 17.10
C ILE A 561 -31.18 20.44 16.18
N PRO A 562 -31.56 20.84 14.96
CA PRO A 562 -32.13 19.94 13.94
C PRO A 562 -31.29 18.67 13.73
N ARG A 563 -31.94 17.54 13.44
CA ARG A 563 -31.26 16.24 13.27
C ARG A 563 -30.19 16.25 12.17
N SER A 564 -30.37 17.03 11.09
CA SER A 564 -29.41 17.15 9.99
C SER A 564 -28.08 17.75 10.45
N SER A 565 -28.11 18.89 11.14
CA SER A 565 -26.90 19.56 11.65
C SER A 565 -26.19 18.73 12.73
N LYS A 566 -26.92 17.89 13.49
CA LYS A 566 -26.29 16.96 14.44
C LYS A 566 -25.40 15.94 13.72
N ARG A 567 -25.87 15.36 12.61
CA ARG A 567 -25.09 14.39 11.83
C ARG A 567 -23.81 15.03 11.27
N LEU A 568 -23.92 16.25 10.75
CA LEU A 568 -22.78 17.02 10.26
C LEU A 568 -21.76 17.28 11.37
N LEU A 569 -22.21 17.78 12.54
CA LEU A 569 -21.34 18.04 13.68
C LEU A 569 -20.65 16.77 14.20
N THR A 570 -21.35 15.64 14.24
CA THR A 570 -20.76 14.35 14.61
C THR A 570 -19.66 13.95 13.63
N HIS A 571 -19.92 14.08 12.32
CA HIS A 571 -18.93 13.72 11.32
C HIS A 571 -17.70 14.63 11.35
N ILE A 572 -17.91 15.94 11.56
CA ILE A 572 -16.81 16.91 11.77
C ILE A 572 -16.00 16.53 13.02
N SER A 573 -16.65 16.19 14.14
CA SER A 573 -15.91 15.80 15.36
C SER A 573 -15.10 14.53 15.16
N GLU A 574 -15.64 13.53 14.48
CA GLU A 574 -14.95 12.27 14.21
C GLU A 574 -13.69 12.51 13.38
N ILE A 575 -13.80 13.35 12.35
CA ILE A 575 -12.70 13.73 11.48
C ILE A 575 -11.58 14.44 12.27
N VAL A 576 -11.94 15.43 13.10
CA VAL A 576 -10.96 16.18 13.89
C VAL A 576 -10.27 15.25 14.89
N VAL A 577 -11.03 14.43 15.59
CA VAL A 577 -10.51 13.52 16.61
C VAL A 577 -9.58 12.47 16.01
N GLN A 578 -9.93 11.87 14.86
CA GLN A 578 -9.07 10.89 14.19
C GLN A 578 -7.72 11.49 13.78
N SER A 579 -7.74 12.69 13.19
CA SER A 579 -6.51 13.34 12.69
C SER A 579 -5.61 13.78 13.83
N ALA A 580 -6.20 14.32 14.91
CA ALA A 580 -5.44 14.74 16.08
C ALA A 580 -4.96 13.57 16.95
N ALA A 581 -5.71 12.46 17.02
CA ALA A 581 -5.27 11.27 17.74
C ALA A 581 -4.01 10.64 17.11
N ALA A 582 -3.94 10.59 15.77
CA ALA A 582 -2.73 10.14 15.08
C ALA A 582 -1.53 11.05 15.39
N TYR A 583 -1.73 12.38 15.37
CA TYR A 583 -0.66 13.33 15.69
C TYR A 583 -0.19 13.23 17.15
N SER A 584 -1.12 13.17 18.10
CA SER A 584 -0.80 12.95 19.52
C SER A 584 -0.07 11.62 19.77
N LEU A 585 -0.45 10.54 19.10
CA LEU A 585 0.15 9.22 19.29
C LEU A 585 1.63 9.22 18.90
N VAL A 586 1.99 9.90 17.82
CA VAL A 586 3.38 9.89 17.35
C VAL A 586 4.22 10.93 18.09
N ALA A 587 3.65 12.08 18.44
CA ALA A 587 4.32 13.05 19.33
C ALA A 587 4.68 12.44 20.69
N VAL A 588 3.80 11.62 21.29
CA VAL A 588 4.14 10.94 22.55
C VAL A 588 5.15 9.81 22.35
N ALA A 589 5.12 9.10 21.22
CA ALA A 589 6.09 8.07 20.93
C ALA A 589 7.51 8.65 20.81
N GLU A 590 7.66 9.75 20.09
CA GLU A 590 8.91 10.50 19.98
C GLU A 590 9.37 11.06 21.33
N ALA A 591 8.47 11.66 22.11
CA ALA A 591 8.79 12.18 23.44
C ALA A 591 9.28 11.08 24.39
N ILE A 592 8.69 9.89 24.32
CA ILE A 592 9.14 8.71 25.07
C ILE A 592 10.54 8.29 24.58
N CYS A 593 10.78 8.32 23.26
CA CYS A 593 12.09 8.02 22.67
C CYS A 593 13.20 8.95 23.19
N GLY A 594 12.88 10.23 23.44
CA GLY A 594 13.85 11.20 23.99
C GLY A 594 14.11 11.11 25.51
N VAL A 595 13.22 10.51 26.32
CA VAL A 595 13.35 10.47 27.79
C VAL A 595 14.00 9.20 28.33
N LEU A 596 13.81 8.04 27.69
CA LEU A 596 14.33 6.80 28.26
C LEU A 596 15.87 6.79 28.21
N PRO A 597 16.54 6.45 29.34
CA PRO A 597 17.99 6.40 29.39
C PRO A 597 18.51 5.23 28.55
N LEU A 598 19.39 5.55 27.60
CA LEU A 598 20.11 4.58 26.78
C LEU A 598 21.04 3.71 27.63
N THR A 599 20.86 2.39 27.55
CA THR A 599 21.89 1.43 27.97
C THR A 599 22.76 1.11 26.77
N ALA A 600 24.05 0.79 26.99
CA ALA A 600 24.97 0.49 25.90
C ALA A 600 24.57 -0.75 25.07
N SER A 601 23.75 -1.66 25.62
CA SER A 601 23.24 -2.83 24.90
C SER A 601 22.08 -2.51 23.96
N ASP A 602 21.32 -1.44 24.25
CA ASP A 602 20.07 -1.13 23.55
C ASP A 602 20.23 0.03 22.55
N ASP A 603 21.43 0.63 22.49
CA ASP A 603 21.71 1.87 21.75
C ASP A 603 21.31 1.81 20.28
N VAL A 604 21.66 0.73 19.57
CA VAL A 604 21.33 0.57 18.14
C VAL A 604 19.81 0.49 17.94
N SER A 605 19.12 -0.36 18.71
CA SER A 605 17.66 -0.55 18.56
C SER A 605 16.90 0.73 18.91
N TRP A 606 17.38 1.47 19.90
CA TRP A 606 16.77 2.72 20.34
C TRP A 606 17.01 3.88 19.36
N ASN A 607 18.20 3.95 18.77
CA ASN A 607 18.49 4.91 17.71
C ASN A 607 17.57 4.67 16.50
N ALA A 608 17.39 3.41 16.09
CA ALA A 608 16.41 3.05 15.07
C ALA A 608 14.98 3.50 15.45
N ALA A 609 14.53 3.19 16.67
CA ALA A 609 13.20 3.61 17.14
C ALA A 609 13.03 5.14 17.14
N THR A 610 14.06 5.88 17.55
CA THR A 610 14.06 7.35 17.56
C THR A 610 13.99 7.89 16.13
N ALA A 611 14.81 7.36 15.20
CA ALA A 611 14.80 7.76 13.80
C ALA A 611 13.43 7.53 13.14
N TYR A 612 12.83 6.36 13.32
CA TYR A 612 11.52 6.05 12.75
C TYR A 612 10.38 6.86 13.39
N THR A 613 10.40 7.07 14.71
CA THR A 613 9.35 7.83 15.39
C THR A 613 9.40 9.32 15.07
N GLY A 614 10.59 9.93 15.02
CA GLY A 614 10.76 11.33 14.61
C GLY A 614 10.34 11.56 13.16
N LEU A 615 10.67 10.64 12.26
CA LEU A 615 10.21 10.68 10.87
C LEU A 615 8.68 10.61 10.75
N LEU A 616 8.04 9.68 11.48
CA LEU A 616 6.58 9.58 11.51
C LEU A 616 5.95 10.83 12.12
N PHE A 617 6.56 11.43 13.15
CA PHE A 617 6.09 12.65 13.78
C PHE A 617 6.09 13.78 12.77
N LEU A 618 7.22 13.99 12.09
CA LEU A 618 7.39 15.01 11.06
C LEU A 618 6.36 14.82 9.94
N PHE A 619 6.18 13.61 9.43
CA PHE A 619 5.19 13.33 8.39
C PHE A 619 3.75 13.66 8.84
N ILE A 620 3.35 13.21 10.04
CA ILE A 620 1.99 13.42 10.54
C ILE A 620 1.74 14.90 10.87
N SER A 621 2.73 15.62 11.38
CA SER A 621 2.62 17.06 11.68
C SER A 621 2.25 17.88 10.43
N GLY A 622 2.76 17.51 9.24
CA GLY A 622 2.39 18.15 7.98
C GLY A 622 1.08 17.60 7.37
N VAL A 623 0.89 16.28 7.37
CA VAL A 623 -0.25 15.63 6.70
C VAL A 623 -1.56 15.86 7.44
N ALA A 624 -1.57 15.74 8.78
CA ALA A 624 -2.79 15.89 9.57
C ALA A 624 -3.52 17.23 9.34
N PRO A 625 -2.86 18.41 9.43
CA PRO A 625 -3.53 19.68 9.14
C PRO A 625 -3.96 19.81 7.68
N THR A 626 -3.20 19.24 6.74
CA THR A 626 -3.53 19.25 5.31
C THR A 626 -4.80 18.45 5.03
N VAL A 627 -4.90 17.22 5.53
CA VAL A 627 -6.10 16.36 5.43
C VAL A 627 -7.30 17.02 6.11
N LEU A 628 -7.07 17.68 7.24
CA LEU A 628 -8.10 18.40 7.98
C LEU A 628 -8.66 19.58 7.17
N VAL A 629 -7.83 20.29 6.39
CA VAL A 629 -8.26 21.33 5.44
C VAL A 629 -9.02 20.71 4.26
N ALA A 630 -8.51 19.62 3.68
CA ALA A 630 -9.16 18.92 2.57
C ALA A 630 -10.58 18.49 2.93
N ARG A 631 -10.76 17.89 4.10
CA ARG A 631 -12.07 17.43 4.59
C ARG A 631 -13.05 18.57 4.82
N VAL A 632 -12.59 19.72 5.35
CA VAL A 632 -13.44 20.91 5.49
C VAL A 632 -13.85 21.47 4.14
N ALA A 633 -12.92 21.52 3.17
CA ALA A 633 -13.23 21.97 1.83
C ALA A 633 -14.33 21.08 1.19
N ILE A 634 -14.27 19.77 1.38
CA ILE A 634 -15.29 18.83 0.86
C ILE A 634 -16.66 19.07 1.52
N LEU A 635 -16.73 19.30 2.84
CA LEU A 635 -18.00 19.47 3.55
C LEU A 635 -18.79 20.72 3.14
N ASP A 636 -18.10 21.82 2.80
CA ASP A 636 -18.74 23.08 2.34
C ASP A 636 -19.64 22.87 1.10
N GLU A 637 -19.35 21.85 0.29
CA GLU A 637 -20.11 21.55 -0.93
C GLU A 637 -21.50 21.00 -0.65
N ASN A 638 -21.61 20.10 0.33
CA ASN A 638 -22.87 19.46 0.67
C ASN A 638 -23.87 20.47 1.26
N ASP A 639 -23.37 21.50 1.94
CA ASP A 639 -24.22 22.52 2.57
C ASP A 639 -24.79 23.53 1.58
N VAL A 640 -24.08 23.83 0.48
CA VAL A 640 -24.59 24.71 -0.59
C VAL A 640 -25.82 24.09 -1.25
N TYR A 641 -25.75 22.81 -1.62
CA TYR A 641 -26.87 22.10 -2.24
C TYR A 641 -28.05 21.92 -1.29
N ALA A 642 -27.80 21.59 -0.01
CA ALA A 642 -28.85 21.47 1.00
C ALA A 642 -29.54 22.80 1.32
N SER A 643 -28.78 23.91 1.35
CA SER A 643 -29.32 25.24 1.65
C SER A 643 -30.06 25.87 0.48
N SER A 644 -29.69 25.58 -0.77
CA SER A 644 -30.48 26.00 -1.94
C SER A 644 -31.87 25.36 -2.00
N ALA A 645 -32.08 24.22 -1.33
CA ALA A 645 -33.39 23.57 -1.23
C ALA A 645 -34.24 24.05 -0.02
N ALA A 646 -33.62 24.72 0.97
CA ALA A 646 -34.29 25.19 2.18
C ALA A 646 -34.38 26.72 2.19
N THR A 647 -35.40 27.27 1.52
CA THR A 647 -35.74 28.69 1.61
C THR A 647 -36.02 29.10 3.06
N VAL A 648 -35.33 30.17 3.50
CA VAL A 648 -35.61 30.98 4.70
C VAL A 648 -35.22 30.35 6.05
N SER A 649 -33.93 30.32 6.35
CA SER A 649 -33.48 30.66 7.71
C SER A 649 -32.11 31.35 7.66
N LYS A 650 -31.95 32.41 8.46
CA LYS A 650 -30.79 33.32 8.42
C LYS A 650 -29.47 32.54 8.61
N PRO A 651 -28.54 32.56 7.63
CA PRO A 651 -27.27 31.88 7.75
C PRO A 651 -26.37 32.58 8.77
N LEU A 652 -25.62 31.79 9.53
CA LEU A 652 -24.58 32.19 10.48
C LEU A 652 -23.38 32.76 9.68
N SER A 653 -23.59 33.94 9.11
CA SER A 653 -22.70 34.62 8.16
C SER A 653 -21.63 35.40 8.92
N GLY A 654 -20.60 34.71 9.40
CA GLY A 654 -19.44 35.31 10.08
C GLY A 654 -18.14 35.28 9.29
N LEU A 655 -18.05 34.53 8.19
CA LEU A 655 -16.78 34.23 7.50
C LEU A 655 -16.63 34.90 6.13
N ARG A 656 -17.16 36.11 5.95
CA ARG A 656 -17.11 36.83 4.66
C ARG A 656 -15.97 37.86 4.67
N PHE A 657 -14.78 37.44 4.28
CA PHE A 657 -13.61 38.33 4.15
C PHE A 657 -13.56 38.99 2.77
N HIS A 658 -13.54 40.32 2.76
CA HIS A 658 -13.35 41.15 1.56
C HIS A 658 -11.85 41.20 1.23
N VAL A 659 -11.46 40.58 0.12
CA VAL A 659 -10.08 40.63 -0.40
C VAL A 659 -10.07 41.49 -1.65
N ARG A 660 -9.29 42.59 -1.60
CA ARG A 660 -9.04 43.53 -2.69
C ARG A 660 -7.73 43.12 -3.37
N SER A 661 -7.78 42.69 -4.62
CA SER A 661 -6.58 42.29 -5.39
C SER A 661 -5.90 43.51 -6.03
N THR A 662 -4.61 43.68 -5.78
CA THR A 662 -3.71 44.61 -6.47
C THR A 662 -2.82 43.84 -7.41
N GLN A 663 -2.76 44.28 -8.66
CA GLN A 663 -1.97 43.72 -9.77
C GLN A 663 -0.70 44.56 -9.96
N GLY A 664 0.45 43.91 -10.18
CA GLY A 664 1.73 44.56 -10.48
C GLY A 664 2.62 43.64 -11.31
N ASP A 665 3.21 44.22 -12.37
CA ASP A 665 3.97 43.58 -13.45
C ASP A 665 5.50 43.59 -13.22
N ALA A 666 6.18 42.72 -14.00
CA ALA A 666 7.46 42.90 -14.73
C ALA A 666 8.80 42.28 -14.22
N GLU A 667 9.42 41.52 -15.17
CA GLU A 667 10.86 41.42 -15.59
C GLU A 667 11.96 41.00 -14.59
N SER A 668 13.06 40.25 -14.88
CA SER A 668 13.87 40.01 -16.11
C SER A 668 14.83 38.80 -15.92
N GLN A 669 15.33 38.19 -17.02
CA GLN A 669 16.42 37.18 -17.08
C GLN A 669 17.85 37.79 -17.12
N PRO A 670 18.90 36.99 -16.85
CA PRO A 670 20.15 37.13 -17.61
C PRO A 670 20.75 35.81 -18.14
N GLN A 671 21.35 35.87 -19.33
CA GLN A 671 22.17 34.82 -19.97
C GLN A 671 23.63 34.89 -19.49
N LEU A 672 24.30 33.73 -19.41
CA LEU A 672 25.73 33.58 -19.14
C LEU A 672 26.45 32.95 -20.34
N SER A 673 27.60 33.50 -20.72
CA SER A 673 28.44 33.11 -21.87
C SER A 673 29.53 32.10 -21.48
N GLU A 674 29.66 31.01 -22.24
CA GLU A 674 30.79 30.07 -22.17
C GLU A 674 31.98 30.53 -23.03
N THR A 675 33.20 30.42 -22.48
CA THR A 675 34.45 30.60 -23.23
C THR A 675 35.20 29.28 -23.23
N SER A 676 35.44 28.73 -24.43
CA SER A 676 36.17 27.49 -24.67
C SER A 676 37.65 27.78 -24.95
N SER A 677 38.56 27.13 -24.22
CA SER A 677 40.00 27.15 -24.51
C SER A 677 40.55 25.74 -24.68
N ARG A 678 41.33 25.59 -25.75
CA ARG A 678 41.95 24.38 -26.30
C ARG A 678 43.31 24.15 -25.65
N VAL A 679 43.61 22.92 -25.22
CA VAL A 679 44.89 22.52 -24.60
C VAL A 679 45.62 21.51 -25.49
N GLU A 680 46.92 21.76 -25.72
CA GLU A 680 47.88 20.89 -26.41
C GLU A 680 48.37 19.76 -25.50
N MET A 681 48.55 18.57 -26.08
CA MET A 681 48.85 17.32 -25.39
C MET A 681 50.37 17.05 -25.44
N GLY A 682 51.02 17.05 -24.27
CA GLY A 682 52.39 16.60 -24.07
C GLY A 682 52.41 15.44 -23.07
N ASP A 683 53.25 14.43 -23.33
CA ASP A 683 53.37 13.22 -22.53
C ASP A 683 54.05 13.51 -21.18
N ASP A 684 53.23 13.83 -20.18
CA ASP A 684 53.65 14.22 -18.83
C ASP A 684 53.10 13.21 -17.80
N PRO A 685 53.85 12.78 -16.75
CA PRO A 685 53.33 11.98 -15.64
C PRO A 685 52.09 12.55 -14.94
N GLN A 686 51.78 13.83 -15.13
CA GLN A 686 50.50 14.45 -14.76
C GLN A 686 49.30 13.77 -15.44
N LEU A 687 49.49 13.18 -16.62
CA LEU A 687 48.45 12.45 -17.36
C LEU A 687 47.98 11.22 -16.59
N LEU A 688 48.88 10.52 -15.88
CA LEU A 688 48.52 9.32 -15.12
C LEU A 688 47.69 9.67 -13.88
N GLU A 689 48.03 10.76 -13.20
CA GLU A 689 47.27 11.27 -12.05
C GLU A 689 45.90 11.81 -12.52
N ALA A 690 45.87 12.54 -13.63
CA ALA A 690 44.63 13.00 -14.26
C ALA A 690 43.72 11.84 -14.72
N VAL A 691 44.28 10.73 -15.21
CA VAL A 691 43.50 9.53 -15.56
C VAL A 691 42.91 8.87 -14.31
N LYS A 692 43.65 8.82 -13.19
CA LYS A 692 43.15 8.28 -11.93
C LYS A 692 42.05 9.15 -11.34
N GLU A 693 42.24 10.47 -11.30
CA GLU A 693 41.21 11.42 -10.84
C GLU A 693 39.93 11.36 -11.69
N LYS A 694 40.09 11.23 -13.02
CA LYS A 694 38.97 11.06 -13.93
C LYS A 694 38.17 9.79 -13.62
N GLY A 695 38.85 8.66 -13.39
CA GLY A 695 38.20 7.39 -13.02
C GLY A 695 37.40 7.50 -11.72
N VAL A 696 37.98 8.13 -10.69
CA VAL A 696 37.28 8.37 -9.41
C VAL A 696 36.07 9.28 -9.57
N SER A 697 36.16 10.31 -10.41
CA SER A 697 35.03 11.20 -10.69
C SER A 697 33.88 10.49 -11.41
N GLU A 698 34.19 9.58 -12.34
CA GLU A 698 33.17 8.79 -13.06
C GLU A 698 32.48 7.79 -12.11
N GLU A 699 33.24 7.13 -11.24
CA GLU A 699 32.73 6.22 -10.19
C GLU A 699 31.77 6.94 -9.24
N LYS A 700 32.17 8.11 -8.73
CA LYS A 700 31.33 8.96 -7.87
C LYS A 700 30.04 9.40 -8.57
N GLY A 701 30.13 9.76 -9.85
CA GLY A 701 28.97 10.14 -10.66
C GLY A 701 27.99 8.97 -10.82
N ALA A 702 28.48 7.78 -11.13
CA ALA A 702 27.66 6.58 -11.27
C ALA A 702 26.99 6.18 -9.94
N LEU A 703 27.73 6.23 -8.82
CA LEU A 703 27.20 5.97 -7.49
C LEU A 703 26.04 6.92 -7.13
N SER A 704 26.22 8.21 -7.41
CA SER A 704 25.18 9.21 -7.18
C SER A 704 23.93 8.94 -8.05
N ASN A 705 24.12 8.54 -9.30
CA ASN A 705 23.00 8.27 -10.21
C ASN A 705 22.14 7.09 -9.75
N GLU A 706 22.74 5.97 -9.35
CA GLU A 706 22.01 4.80 -8.85
C GLU A 706 21.16 5.17 -7.64
N LEU A 707 21.80 5.78 -6.63
CA LEU A 707 21.14 6.22 -5.42
C LEU A 707 19.98 7.21 -5.70
N ASN A 708 20.19 8.18 -6.61
CA ASN A 708 19.13 9.11 -7.01
C ASN A 708 17.96 8.41 -7.72
N SER A 709 18.24 7.40 -8.53
CA SER A 709 17.20 6.62 -9.21
C SER A 709 16.35 5.84 -8.21
N THR A 710 16.98 5.27 -7.17
CA THR A 710 16.31 4.53 -6.09
C THR A 710 15.41 5.45 -5.28
N ILE A 711 15.89 6.64 -4.91
CA ILE A 711 15.05 7.63 -4.23
C ILE A 711 13.87 8.07 -5.09
N LEU A 712 14.09 8.32 -6.37
CA LEU A 712 12.98 8.65 -7.27
C LEU A 712 11.95 7.51 -7.33
N CYS A 713 12.42 6.25 -7.37
CA CYS A 713 11.56 5.07 -7.39
C CYS A 713 10.69 4.96 -6.13
N VAL A 714 11.30 5.14 -4.95
CA VAL A 714 10.63 5.13 -3.64
C VAL A 714 9.65 6.31 -3.50
N PHE A 715 10.02 7.49 -3.97
CA PHE A 715 9.13 8.66 -3.96
C PHE A 715 7.88 8.41 -4.82
N LEU A 716 8.06 7.87 -6.02
CA LEU A 716 6.97 7.50 -6.92
C LEU A 716 6.12 6.36 -6.35
N TRP A 717 6.70 5.47 -5.53
CA TRP A 717 5.96 4.44 -4.80
C TRP A 717 4.98 5.04 -3.79
N GLY A 718 5.41 6.06 -3.04
CA GLY A 718 4.53 6.82 -2.17
C GLY A 718 3.36 7.46 -2.92
N ILE A 719 3.64 8.08 -4.08
CA ILE A 719 2.61 8.68 -4.95
C ILE A 719 1.62 7.61 -5.42
N TYR A 720 2.12 6.49 -5.93
CA TYR A 720 1.29 5.42 -6.46
C TYR A 720 0.41 4.79 -5.36
N THR A 721 0.93 4.65 -4.14
CA THR A 721 0.16 4.15 -3.00
C THR A 721 -1.11 4.95 -2.76
N ILE A 722 -1.03 6.29 -2.73
CA ILE A 722 -2.23 7.13 -2.52
C ILE A 722 -3.16 7.08 -3.72
N VAL A 723 -2.63 7.18 -4.95
CA VAL A 723 -3.46 7.10 -6.16
C VAL A 723 -4.23 5.77 -6.19
N TYR A 724 -3.58 4.66 -5.87
CA TYR A 724 -4.20 3.33 -5.81
C TYR A 724 -5.27 3.25 -4.73
N VAL A 725 -4.97 3.65 -3.49
CA VAL A 725 -5.93 3.64 -2.38
C VAL A 725 -7.15 4.53 -2.67
N CYS A 726 -6.94 5.74 -3.20
CA CYS A 726 -8.04 6.62 -3.62
C CYS A 726 -8.88 6.01 -4.74
N THR A 727 -8.24 5.36 -5.72
CA THR A 727 -8.94 4.68 -6.82
C THR A 727 -9.80 3.54 -6.30
N LEU A 728 -9.26 2.70 -5.40
CA LEU A 728 -10.01 1.64 -4.76
C LEU A 728 -11.16 2.21 -3.93
N TYR A 729 -10.93 3.27 -3.16
CA TYR A 729 -11.96 3.91 -2.36
C TYR A 729 -13.13 4.41 -3.22
N LEU A 730 -12.84 5.18 -4.27
CA LEU A 730 -13.85 5.69 -5.22
C LEU A 730 -14.63 4.54 -5.88
N TYR A 731 -13.91 3.49 -6.26
CA TYR A 731 -14.50 2.31 -6.85
C TYR A 731 -15.42 1.56 -5.86
N PHE A 732 -15.01 1.41 -4.60
CA PHE A 732 -15.84 0.79 -3.56
C PHE A 732 -17.06 1.65 -3.22
N GLN A 733 -16.90 2.98 -3.17
CA GLN A 733 -18.01 3.91 -2.95
C GLN A 733 -19.06 3.80 -4.06
N GLN A 734 -18.63 3.70 -5.32
CA GLN A 734 -19.53 3.47 -6.45
C GLN A 734 -20.31 2.15 -6.31
N PHE A 735 -19.70 1.12 -5.71
CA PHE A 735 -20.37 -0.15 -5.44
C PHE A 735 -21.35 -0.09 -4.25
N GLN A 736 -21.14 0.84 -3.33
CA GLN A 736 -22.00 1.09 -2.17
C GLN A 736 -23.13 2.11 -2.44
N GLY A 737 -23.40 2.46 -3.71
CA GLY A 737 -24.39 3.48 -4.09
C GLY A 737 -25.70 3.41 -3.28
N PRO A 738 -26.33 4.56 -2.98
CA PRO A 738 -27.42 4.68 -2.03
C PRO A 738 -28.55 3.74 -2.44
N ILE A 739 -28.80 2.72 -1.63
CA ILE A 739 -29.95 1.82 -1.76
C ILE A 739 -31.19 2.64 -1.42
N THR A 740 -31.62 3.46 -2.37
CA THR A 740 -32.89 4.15 -2.32
C THR A 740 -33.93 3.09 -2.64
N LEU A 741 -34.51 2.57 -1.58
CA LEU A 741 -35.52 1.52 -1.54
C LEU A 741 -36.83 2.05 -2.16
N HIS A 742 -36.82 2.32 -3.47
CA HIS A 742 -38.04 2.65 -4.21
C HIS A 742 -38.79 1.36 -4.50
N TYR A 743 -39.84 1.14 -3.72
CA TYR A 743 -40.54 -0.13 -3.52
C TYR A 743 -41.31 -0.71 -4.72
N ASN A 744 -41.11 -0.28 -5.98
CA ASN A 744 -42.11 -0.58 -7.03
C ASN A 744 -41.64 -0.89 -8.47
N ILE A 745 -40.39 -1.29 -8.74
CA ILE A 745 -40.04 -1.84 -10.08
C ILE A 745 -39.07 -3.04 -9.95
N PRO A 746 -39.38 -4.24 -10.48
CA PRO A 746 -38.52 -5.42 -10.35
C PRO A 746 -37.35 -5.43 -11.36
N THR A 747 -36.14 -5.54 -10.82
CA THR A 747 -35.24 -6.71 -11.00
C THR A 747 -35.07 -7.29 -12.42
N LEU A 748 -34.26 -6.68 -13.29
CA LEU A 748 -33.60 -7.44 -14.38
C LEU A 748 -32.29 -6.85 -14.97
N LEU A 749 -32.02 -5.54 -14.83
CA LEU A 749 -30.94 -4.89 -15.61
C LEU A 749 -29.61 -4.64 -14.88
N LEU A 750 -29.44 -5.10 -13.63
CA LEU A 750 -28.21 -4.88 -12.85
C LEU A 750 -27.17 -6.02 -12.92
N THR A 751 -27.48 -7.16 -13.53
CA THR A 751 -26.66 -8.38 -13.44
C THR A 751 -25.42 -8.41 -14.35
N LYS A 752 -25.33 -7.55 -15.37
CA LYS A 752 -24.22 -7.58 -16.36
C LYS A 752 -23.14 -6.51 -16.15
N LYS A 753 -23.43 -5.44 -15.38
CA LYS A 753 -22.46 -4.33 -15.12
C LYS A 753 -21.36 -4.75 -14.12
N SER A 754 -21.60 -5.75 -13.27
CA SER A 754 -20.73 -6.08 -12.13
C SER A 754 -19.45 -6.87 -12.46
N SER A 755 -19.43 -7.76 -13.47
CA SER A 755 -18.24 -8.62 -13.70
C SER A 755 -17.06 -7.88 -14.37
N ARG A 756 -17.34 -6.90 -15.24
CA ARG A 756 -16.30 -6.13 -15.95
C ARG A 756 -15.48 -5.24 -15.04
N ASN A 757 -16.09 -4.75 -13.96
CA ASN A 757 -15.43 -3.83 -13.07
C ASN A 757 -14.36 -4.56 -12.20
N LYS A 758 -14.55 -5.86 -11.93
CA LYS A 758 -13.63 -6.69 -11.12
C LYS A 758 -12.30 -6.95 -11.79
N LEU A 759 -12.32 -7.21 -13.10
CA LEU A 759 -11.11 -7.43 -13.89
C LEU A 759 -10.22 -6.18 -13.84
N ILE A 760 -10.83 -4.99 -13.93
CA ILE A 760 -10.11 -3.72 -13.85
C ILE A 760 -9.46 -3.56 -12.48
N VAL A 761 -10.19 -3.84 -11.39
CA VAL A 761 -9.62 -3.77 -10.03
C VAL A 761 -8.46 -4.75 -9.87
N CYS A 762 -8.63 -6.00 -10.32
CA CYS A 762 -7.56 -6.99 -10.27
C CYS A 762 -6.32 -6.53 -11.05
N ALA A 763 -6.52 -5.92 -12.21
CA ALA A 763 -5.43 -5.41 -13.04
C ALA A 763 -4.68 -4.25 -12.36
N ILE A 764 -5.39 -3.24 -11.84
CA ILE A 764 -4.72 -2.12 -11.12
C ILE A 764 -4.05 -2.59 -9.82
N SER A 765 -4.63 -3.58 -9.13
CA SER A 765 -4.03 -4.19 -7.95
C SER A 765 -2.75 -4.97 -8.30
N LEU A 766 -2.76 -5.71 -9.40
CA LEU A 766 -1.58 -6.43 -9.89
C LEU A 766 -0.45 -5.46 -10.26
N SER A 767 -0.76 -4.37 -10.97
CA SER A 767 0.23 -3.33 -11.28
C SER A 767 0.82 -2.68 -10.01
N TYR A 768 -0.02 -2.41 -8.99
CA TYR A 768 0.46 -1.84 -7.73
C TYR A 768 1.37 -2.80 -6.95
N VAL A 769 1.01 -4.09 -6.89
CA VAL A 769 1.86 -5.12 -6.24
C VAL A 769 3.18 -5.24 -6.98
N ALA A 770 3.16 -5.31 -8.32
CA ALA A 770 4.38 -5.40 -9.13
C ALA A 770 5.31 -4.20 -8.89
N TYR A 771 4.77 -2.97 -8.88
CA TYR A 771 5.57 -1.78 -8.59
C TYR A 771 6.13 -1.77 -7.16
N SER A 772 5.33 -2.21 -6.19
CA SER A 772 5.77 -2.29 -4.79
C SER A 772 6.91 -3.31 -4.62
N THR A 773 6.79 -4.49 -5.24
CA THR A 773 7.85 -5.50 -5.26
C THR A 773 9.11 -4.95 -5.90
N LEU A 774 9.00 -4.24 -7.03
CA LEU A 774 10.13 -3.59 -7.69
C LEU A 774 10.83 -2.58 -6.76
N ALA A 775 10.08 -1.67 -6.14
CA ALA A 775 10.66 -0.66 -5.25
C ALA A 775 11.35 -1.29 -4.03
N ILE A 776 10.77 -2.33 -3.45
CA ILE A 776 11.36 -3.08 -2.32
C ILE A 776 12.66 -3.78 -2.74
N ILE A 777 12.70 -4.37 -3.93
CA ILE A 777 13.87 -5.10 -4.43
C ILE A 777 15.03 -4.14 -4.78
N VAL A 778 14.73 -3.03 -5.45
CA VAL A 778 15.72 -1.97 -5.74
C VAL A 778 16.29 -1.44 -4.42
N TRP A 779 15.42 -1.20 -3.43
CA TRP A 779 15.87 -0.81 -2.11
C TRP A 779 16.78 -1.85 -1.47
N TYR A 780 16.32 -3.10 -1.36
CA TYR A 780 17.08 -4.18 -0.75
C TYR A 780 18.47 -4.33 -1.38
N ARG A 781 18.55 -4.23 -2.71
CA ARG A 781 19.81 -4.28 -3.47
C ARG A 781 20.77 -3.19 -2.99
N ASP A 782 20.31 -1.94 -2.98
CA ASP A 782 21.14 -0.79 -2.64
C ASP A 782 21.53 -0.80 -1.16
N GLN A 783 20.59 -1.11 -0.26
CA GLN A 783 20.87 -1.29 1.16
C GLN A 783 21.92 -2.37 1.39
N SER A 784 21.75 -3.53 0.77
CA SER A 784 22.68 -4.64 0.92
C SER A 784 24.06 -4.28 0.39
N ALA A 785 24.14 -3.55 -0.72
CA ALA A 785 25.41 -3.05 -1.24
C ALA A 785 26.10 -2.11 -0.25
N VAL A 786 25.39 -1.08 0.25
CA VAL A 786 25.97 -0.10 1.19
C VAL A 786 26.32 -0.72 2.53
N VAL A 787 25.47 -1.58 3.09
CA VAL A 787 25.70 -2.18 4.41
C VAL A 787 26.78 -3.26 4.35
N ASN A 788 26.71 -4.18 3.37
CA ASN A 788 27.59 -5.34 3.35
C ASN A 788 28.94 -5.08 2.68
N HIS A 789 29.00 -4.17 1.70
CA HIS A 789 30.16 -3.98 0.82
C HIS A 789 30.81 -2.59 0.93
N SER A 790 30.49 -1.82 1.96
CA SER A 790 31.14 -0.54 2.32
C SER A 790 32.58 -0.67 2.83
N GLU A 791 33.27 -1.79 2.63
CA GLU A 791 34.66 -1.96 3.11
C GLU A 791 35.59 -0.95 2.44
N THR A 792 35.43 -0.79 1.12
CA THR A 792 36.09 0.21 0.30
C THR A 792 35.09 0.78 -0.70
N ARG A 793 35.41 1.93 -1.31
CA ARG A 793 34.56 2.50 -2.35
C ARG A 793 34.46 1.59 -3.57
N ASP A 794 35.57 1.01 -4.00
CA ASP A 794 35.61 0.09 -5.15
C ASP A 794 34.71 -1.14 -4.91
N THR A 795 34.72 -1.71 -3.70
CA THR A 795 33.82 -2.83 -3.35
C THR A 795 32.37 -2.40 -3.27
N LEU A 796 32.09 -1.17 -2.84
CA LEU A 796 30.73 -0.61 -2.83
C LEU A 796 30.22 -0.37 -4.25
N PHE A 797 31.06 0.19 -5.12
CA PHE A 797 30.76 0.42 -6.52
C PHE A 797 30.50 -0.89 -7.25
N ALA A 798 31.40 -1.87 -7.12
CA ALA A 798 31.20 -3.21 -7.65
C ALA A 798 29.93 -3.85 -7.06
N ALA A 799 29.62 -3.60 -5.79
CA ALA A 799 28.42 -4.12 -5.17
C ALA A 799 27.11 -3.43 -5.60
N LEU A 800 27.16 -2.25 -6.20
CA LEU A 800 25.96 -1.60 -6.76
C LEU A 800 25.79 -1.93 -8.25
N TYR A 801 26.90 -2.13 -8.96
CA TYR A 801 26.92 -2.33 -10.40
C TYR A 801 27.00 -3.81 -10.82
N ASP A 802 27.82 -4.60 -10.13
CA ASP A 802 28.16 -5.99 -10.49
C ASP A 802 27.55 -7.04 -9.53
N ASN A 803 26.83 -6.62 -8.49
CA ASN A 803 26.24 -7.58 -7.56
C ASN A 803 25.10 -8.38 -8.18
N SER A 804 24.87 -9.53 -7.54
CA SER A 804 23.72 -10.42 -7.64
C SER A 804 22.69 -10.02 -8.71
N GLU A 805 22.63 -10.75 -9.81
CA GLU A 805 21.76 -10.45 -10.96
C GLU A 805 20.26 -10.70 -10.68
N TRP A 806 19.90 -11.42 -9.59
CA TRP A 806 18.50 -11.77 -9.31
C TRP A 806 17.57 -10.56 -9.04
N PRO A 807 17.97 -9.48 -8.34
CA PRO A 807 17.15 -8.29 -8.16
C PRO A 807 16.81 -7.68 -9.52
N ILE A 808 17.79 -7.55 -10.42
CA ILE A 808 17.61 -7.03 -11.78
C ILE A 808 16.58 -7.89 -12.53
N PHE A 809 16.77 -9.22 -12.50
CA PHE A 809 15.85 -10.16 -13.12
C PHE A 809 14.41 -10.01 -12.60
N VAL A 810 14.21 -9.86 -11.29
CA VAL A 810 12.86 -9.67 -10.73
C VAL A 810 12.31 -8.28 -11.08
N THR A 811 13.13 -7.23 -11.06
CA THR A 811 12.68 -5.88 -11.45
C THR A 811 12.25 -5.82 -12.91
N ASP A 812 12.94 -6.54 -13.80
CA ASP A 812 12.58 -6.63 -15.22
C ASP A 812 11.23 -7.34 -15.38
N ILE A 813 11.04 -8.49 -14.72
CA ILE A 813 9.76 -9.20 -14.71
C ILE A 813 8.62 -8.31 -14.21
N MET A 814 8.83 -7.57 -13.10
CA MET A 814 7.80 -6.68 -12.57
C MET A 814 7.49 -5.53 -13.53
N THR A 815 8.50 -4.99 -14.20
CA THR A 815 8.36 -3.96 -15.24
C THR A 815 7.52 -4.48 -16.41
N PHE A 816 7.80 -5.70 -16.90
CA PHE A 816 7.02 -6.34 -17.97
C PHE A 816 5.57 -6.60 -17.56
N VAL A 817 5.34 -7.11 -16.36
CA VAL A 817 3.99 -7.33 -15.84
C VAL A 817 3.21 -6.01 -15.81
N MET A 818 3.82 -4.92 -15.36
CA MET A 818 3.16 -3.62 -15.32
C MET A 818 2.85 -3.08 -16.72
N ALA A 819 3.82 -3.11 -17.64
CA ALA A 819 3.62 -2.67 -19.02
C ALA A 819 2.52 -3.48 -19.73
N ALA A 820 2.58 -4.81 -19.65
CA ALA A 820 1.59 -5.69 -20.26
C ALA A 820 0.18 -5.49 -19.67
N VAL A 821 0.07 -5.26 -18.36
CA VAL A 821 -1.22 -4.95 -17.71
C VAL A 821 -1.75 -3.58 -18.17
N ALA A 822 -0.89 -2.57 -18.27
CA ALA A 822 -1.26 -1.23 -18.72
C ALA A 822 -1.81 -1.26 -20.16
N ASP A 823 -1.06 -1.88 -21.08
CA ASP A 823 -1.45 -2.04 -22.47
C ASP A 823 -2.67 -2.94 -22.63
N GLY A 824 -2.76 -4.01 -21.83
CA GLY A 824 -3.96 -4.86 -21.75
C GLY A 824 -5.22 -4.07 -21.37
N ILE A 825 -5.14 -3.16 -20.39
CA ILE A 825 -6.25 -2.28 -19.99
C ILE A 825 -6.62 -1.33 -21.14
N LEU A 826 -5.64 -0.74 -21.83
CA LEU A 826 -5.87 0.16 -22.97
C LEU A 826 -6.54 -0.57 -24.15
N ILE A 827 -6.05 -1.75 -24.51
CA ILE A 827 -6.63 -2.60 -25.57
C ILE A 827 -8.04 -3.03 -25.20
N TRP A 828 -8.26 -3.45 -23.96
CA TRP A 828 -9.59 -3.82 -23.46
C TRP A 828 -10.57 -2.64 -23.58
N ARG A 829 -10.14 -1.43 -23.24
CA ARG A 829 -10.95 -0.21 -23.43
C ARG A 829 -11.21 0.05 -24.92
N CYS A 830 -10.20 -0.08 -25.78
CA CYS A 830 -10.34 0.08 -27.22
C CYS A 830 -11.39 -0.88 -27.81
N CYS A 831 -11.32 -2.17 -27.44
CA CYS A 831 -12.30 -3.18 -27.83
C CYS A 831 -13.73 -2.77 -27.43
N ASN A 832 -13.88 -2.25 -26.21
CA ASN A 832 -15.17 -1.86 -25.67
C ASN A 832 -15.75 -0.62 -26.35
N VAL A 833 -14.93 0.38 -26.64
CA VAL A 833 -15.33 1.60 -27.37
C VAL A 833 -15.67 1.27 -28.83
N CYS A 834 -14.97 0.32 -29.43
CA CYS A 834 -15.20 -0.13 -30.81
C CYS A 834 -16.30 -1.19 -30.95
N GLY A 835 -17.24 -1.25 -30.00
CA GLY A 835 -18.40 -2.14 -30.10
C GLY A 835 -18.06 -3.64 -30.06
N ARG A 836 -16.98 -4.02 -29.39
CA ARG A 836 -16.43 -5.40 -29.32
C ARG A 836 -15.98 -5.96 -30.68
N SER A 837 -15.64 -5.09 -31.64
CA SER A 837 -15.08 -5.52 -32.91
C SER A 837 -13.64 -6.00 -32.74
N LEU A 838 -13.43 -7.33 -32.80
CA LEU A 838 -12.09 -7.93 -32.73
C LEU A 838 -11.17 -7.44 -33.86
N ARG A 839 -11.72 -7.02 -35.00
CA ARG A 839 -10.93 -6.51 -36.14
C ARG A 839 -10.16 -5.24 -35.80
N VAL A 840 -10.73 -4.38 -34.96
CA VAL A 840 -10.12 -3.08 -34.61
C VAL A 840 -8.94 -3.27 -33.65
N ILE A 841 -9.02 -4.26 -32.76
CA ILE A 841 -7.96 -4.55 -31.79
C ILE A 841 -6.89 -5.49 -32.33
N LEU A 842 -6.98 -5.93 -33.58
CA LEU A 842 -6.01 -6.87 -34.16
C LEU A 842 -4.59 -6.28 -34.16
N VAL A 843 -4.45 -5.01 -34.54
CA VAL A 843 -3.16 -4.31 -34.57
C VAL A 843 -2.55 -4.16 -33.17
N PRO A 844 -3.20 -3.50 -32.19
CA PRO A 844 -2.60 -3.35 -30.86
C PRO A 844 -2.49 -4.68 -30.11
N GLY A 845 -3.38 -5.65 -30.36
CA GLY A 845 -3.27 -7.00 -29.80
C GLY A 845 -2.07 -7.78 -30.36
N PHE A 846 -1.74 -7.60 -31.64
CA PHE A 846 -0.51 -8.17 -32.22
C PHE A 846 0.75 -7.51 -31.64
N LEU A 847 0.72 -6.18 -31.45
CA LEU A 847 1.84 -5.46 -30.83
C LEU A 847 2.07 -5.91 -29.38
N LEU A 848 1.03 -6.04 -28.56
CA LEU A 848 1.14 -6.61 -27.20
C LEU A 848 1.65 -8.05 -27.22
N PHE A 849 1.26 -8.86 -28.21
CA PHE A 849 1.81 -10.22 -28.35
C PHE A 849 3.31 -10.18 -28.67
N CYS A 850 3.75 -9.28 -29.56
CA CYS A 850 5.17 -9.08 -29.84
C CYS A 850 5.95 -8.61 -28.61
N GLU A 851 5.38 -7.70 -27.82
CA GLU A 851 5.94 -7.25 -26.54
C GLU A 851 6.19 -8.43 -25.60
N ILE A 852 5.15 -9.22 -25.31
CA ILE A 852 5.28 -10.42 -24.44
C ILE A 852 6.35 -11.39 -24.98
N VAL A 853 6.46 -11.56 -26.30
CA VAL A 853 7.51 -12.42 -26.89
C VAL A 853 8.91 -11.82 -26.69
N ILE A 854 9.08 -10.51 -26.84
CA ILE A 854 10.35 -9.82 -26.59
C ILE A 854 10.72 -9.95 -25.11
N ASP A 855 9.79 -9.71 -24.20
CA ASP A 855 10.00 -9.84 -22.76
C ASP A 855 10.43 -11.26 -22.37
N LEU A 856 9.77 -12.29 -22.92
CA LEU A 856 10.15 -13.69 -22.70
C LEU A 856 11.55 -14.01 -23.25
N VAL A 857 11.92 -13.42 -24.39
CA VAL A 857 13.27 -13.57 -24.95
C VAL A 857 14.28 -12.89 -24.03
N GLU A 858 14.01 -11.68 -23.54
CA GLU A 858 14.86 -10.96 -22.61
C GLU A 858 15.09 -11.75 -21.31
N VAL A 859 14.00 -12.18 -20.65
CA VAL A 859 14.04 -13.04 -19.46
C VAL A 859 14.83 -14.33 -19.74
N SER A 860 14.69 -14.91 -20.93
CA SER A 860 15.45 -16.12 -21.29
C SER A 860 16.94 -15.86 -21.50
N VAL A 861 17.32 -14.73 -22.11
CA VAL A 861 18.72 -14.36 -22.32
C VAL A 861 19.38 -14.05 -21.00
N VAL A 862 18.71 -13.31 -20.10
CA VAL A 862 19.20 -13.02 -18.75
C VAL A 862 19.25 -14.29 -17.89
N GLY A 863 18.23 -15.14 -17.97
CA GLY A 863 18.10 -16.32 -17.11
C GLY A 863 18.98 -17.51 -17.47
N VAL A 864 19.40 -17.65 -18.74
CA VAL A 864 20.21 -18.79 -19.22
C VAL A 864 21.69 -18.62 -18.89
N ASP A 865 22.22 -17.40 -18.90
CA ASP A 865 23.67 -17.20 -18.91
C ASP A 865 24.32 -16.95 -17.52
N ARG A 866 23.56 -16.67 -16.45
CA ARG A 866 23.91 -16.65 -15.01
C ARG A 866 25.27 -16.13 -14.50
N VAL A 867 26.19 -15.66 -15.34
CA VAL A 867 27.52 -15.17 -14.95
C VAL A 867 28.02 -14.25 -16.06
N GLU A 868 27.95 -12.93 -15.85
CA GLU A 868 28.69 -11.91 -16.60
C GLU A 868 28.37 -11.84 -18.12
N PRO A 869 27.31 -11.11 -18.53
CA PRO A 869 27.02 -10.93 -19.95
C PRO A 869 28.21 -10.30 -20.66
N THR A 870 28.67 -10.94 -21.74
CA THR A 870 29.68 -10.37 -22.63
C THR A 870 29.22 -8.99 -23.13
N PRO A 871 30.12 -8.05 -23.45
CA PRO A 871 29.73 -6.74 -23.97
C PRO A 871 28.80 -6.81 -25.21
N SER A 872 28.90 -7.87 -26.01
CA SER A 872 27.96 -8.15 -27.09
C SER A 872 26.57 -8.53 -26.60
N GLN A 873 26.45 -9.33 -25.54
CA GLN A 873 25.16 -9.69 -24.93
C GLN A 873 24.50 -8.47 -24.29
N SER A 874 25.23 -7.64 -23.54
CA SER A 874 24.66 -6.40 -22.97
C SER A 874 24.11 -5.47 -24.05
N ASN A 875 24.81 -5.37 -25.20
CA ASN A 875 24.30 -4.63 -26.35
C ASN A 875 23.04 -5.24 -26.97
N VAL A 876 22.91 -6.58 -26.98
CA VAL A 876 21.70 -7.25 -27.45
C VAL A 876 20.54 -7.00 -26.48
N ILE A 877 20.77 -7.12 -25.17
CA ILE A 877 19.78 -6.84 -24.12
C ILE A 877 19.29 -5.39 -24.23
N ASN A 878 20.19 -4.40 -24.30
CA ASN A 878 19.81 -2.99 -24.45
C ASN A 878 18.96 -2.73 -25.70
N ARG A 879 19.22 -3.45 -26.81
CA ARG A 879 18.41 -3.37 -28.03
C ARG A 879 17.06 -4.06 -27.89
N LEU A 880 16.97 -5.14 -27.12
CA LEU A 880 15.71 -5.82 -26.82
C LEU A 880 14.83 -4.92 -25.93
N ILE A 881 15.39 -4.35 -24.86
CA ILE A 881 14.72 -3.37 -23.99
C ILE A 881 14.21 -2.18 -24.82
N ALA A 882 15.05 -1.63 -25.70
CA ALA A 882 14.62 -0.55 -26.59
C ALA A 882 13.48 -0.96 -27.52
N ALA A 883 13.57 -2.16 -28.10
CA ALA A 883 12.52 -2.69 -28.97
C ALA A 883 11.21 -2.90 -28.21
N GLN A 884 11.26 -3.44 -26.99
CA GLN A 884 10.13 -3.59 -26.07
C GLN A 884 9.46 -2.23 -25.84
N ALA A 885 10.23 -1.23 -25.40
CA ALA A 885 9.70 0.11 -25.14
C ALA A 885 9.10 0.79 -26.39
N PHE A 886 9.68 0.59 -27.59
CA PHE A 886 9.07 1.06 -28.86
C PHE A 886 7.76 0.33 -29.20
N VAL A 887 7.68 -0.97 -28.93
CA VAL A 887 6.47 -1.75 -29.16
C VAL A 887 5.37 -1.30 -28.20
N THR A 888 5.67 -1.13 -26.90
CA THR A 888 4.75 -0.55 -25.91
C THR A 888 4.24 0.84 -26.34
N PHE A 889 5.15 1.72 -26.80
CA PHE A 889 4.76 3.01 -27.38
C PHE A 889 3.78 2.85 -28.55
N ALA A 890 4.09 1.96 -29.50
CA ALA A 890 3.22 1.70 -30.65
C ALA A 890 1.86 1.12 -30.23
N THR A 891 1.82 0.22 -29.25
CA THR A 891 0.60 -0.36 -28.67
C THR A 891 -0.28 0.72 -28.04
N THR A 892 0.30 1.55 -27.17
CA THR A 892 -0.40 2.66 -26.51
C THR A 892 -0.88 3.69 -27.53
N PHE A 893 -0.02 4.11 -28.46
CA PHE A 893 -0.34 5.11 -29.47
C PHE A 893 -1.46 4.63 -30.41
N SER A 894 -1.37 3.40 -30.91
CA SER A 894 -2.39 2.82 -31.80
C SER A 894 -3.72 2.63 -31.07
N SER A 895 -3.72 2.08 -29.84
CA SER A 895 -4.93 1.93 -29.02
C SER A 895 -5.62 3.26 -28.75
N THR A 896 -4.85 4.27 -28.36
CA THR A 896 -5.34 5.62 -28.07
C THR A 896 -5.88 6.31 -29.32
N SER A 897 -5.16 6.21 -30.45
CA SER A 897 -5.60 6.78 -31.73
C SER A 897 -6.92 6.15 -32.19
N LEU A 898 -7.10 4.84 -32.03
CA LEU A 898 -8.34 4.15 -32.36
C LEU A 898 -9.51 4.56 -31.46
N ILE A 899 -9.27 4.68 -30.15
CA ILE A 899 -10.26 5.18 -29.19
C ILE A 899 -10.67 6.61 -29.57
N ALA A 900 -9.69 7.48 -29.80
CA ALA A 900 -9.91 8.88 -30.16
C ALA A 900 -10.67 9.02 -31.48
N TYR A 901 -10.26 8.29 -32.52
CA TYR A 901 -10.95 8.26 -33.81
C TYR A 901 -12.40 7.79 -33.67
N ARG A 902 -12.65 6.75 -32.88
CA ARG A 902 -13.99 6.21 -32.68
C ARG A 902 -14.90 7.17 -31.92
N ILE A 903 -14.40 7.80 -30.85
CA ILE A 903 -15.13 8.84 -30.12
C ILE A 903 -15.42 10.02 -31.07
N TYR A 904 -14.41 10.55 -31.74
CA TYR A 904 -14.53 11.68 -32.66
C TYR A 904 -15.54 11.43 -33.79
N SER A 905 -15.44 10.27 -34.46
CA SER A 905 -16.36 9.91 -35.55
C SER A 905 -17.80 9.77 -35.07
N THR A 906 -18.02 9.16 -33.90
CA THR A 906 -19.35 9.03 -33.30
C THR A 906 -19.93 10.40 -32.92
N THR A 907 -19.12 11.27 -32.31
CA THR A 907 -19.51 12.63 -31.92
C THR A 907 -19.83 13.51 -33.12
N ARG A 908 -19.17 13.30 -34.27
CA ARG A 908 -19.40 14.10 -35.48
C ARG A 908 -20.78 13.86 -36.10
N HIS A 909 -21.34 12.65 -35.98
CA HIS A 909 -22.51 12.27 -36.77
C HIS A 909 -23.85 12.34 -36.04
N GLU A 910 -23.91 12.26 -34.70
CA GLU A 910 -25.19 11.93 -34.04
C GLU A 910 -25.51 12.67 -32.72
N ILE A 911 -24.69 13.60 -32.24
CA ILE A 911 -24.75 14.02 -30.82
C ILE A 911 -25.00 15.52 -30.63
N SER A 912 -25.99 15.87 -29.78
CA SER A 912 -26.34 17.24 -29.40
C SER A 912 -25.24 17.92 -28.55
N GLY A 913 -25.27 19.25 -28.45
CA GLY A 913 -24.15 20.06 -27.94
C GLY A 913 -23.63 19.71 -26.53
N ASN A 914 -24.50 19.31 -25.59
CA ASN A 914 -24.07 19.08 -24.20
C ASN A 914 -23.31 17.76 -24.00
N SER A 915 -23.76 16.66 -24.62
CA SER A 915 -23.08 15.36 -24.56
C SER A 915 -21.77 15.35 -25.34
N LYS A 916 -21.65 16.21 -26.35
CA LYS A 916 -20.38 16.48 -27.03
C LYS A 916 -19.31 17.01 -26.07
N GLN A 917 -19.66 17.92 -25.16
CA GLN A 917 -18.69 18.47 -24.19
C GLN A 917 -18.18 17.38 -23.23
N LEU A 918 -19.08 16.53 -22.72
CA LEU A 918 -18.71 15.44 -21.81
C LEU A 918 -17.80 14.41 -22.48
N LEU A 919 -18.13 14.02 -23.72
CA LEU A 919 -17.28 13.11 -24.52
C LEU A 919 -15.91 13.71 -24.83
N MET A 920 -15.84 15.02 -25.10
CA MET A 920 -14.57 15.70 -25.32
C MET A 920 -13.73 15.76 -24.04
N ASN A 921 -14.34 15.99 -22.88
CA ASN A 921 -13.63 15.95 -21.60
C ASN A 921 -13.08 14.54 -21.31
N ILE A 922 -13.86 13.48 -21.58
CA ILE A 922 -13.38 12.09 -21.44
C ILE A 922 -12.21 11.83 -22.39
N LEU A 923 -12.33 12.27 -23.64
CA LEU A 923 -11.31 12.09 -24.66
C LEU A 923 -10.01 12.79 -24.25
N GLU A 924 -10.10 14.05 -23.81
CA GLU A 924 -8.96 14.83 -23.33
C GLU A 924 -8.22 14.12 -22.19
N ILE A 925 -8.98 13.63 -21.20
CA ILE A 925 -8.44 12.87 -20.07
C ILE A 925 -7.68 11.63 -20.56
N LEU A 926 -8.28 10.86 -21.46
CA LEU A 926 -7.70 9.62 -21.97
C LEU A 926 -6.42 9.91 -22.74
N VAL A 927 -6.45 10.91 -23.63
CA VAL A 927 -5.31 11.33 -24.43
C VAL A 927 -4.18 11.84 -23.54
N GLN A 928 -4.47 12.63 -22.50
CA GLN A 928 -3.45 13.12 -21.55
C GLN A 928 -2.73 11.96 -20.84
N SER A 929 -3.48 10.99 -20.32
CA SER A 929 -2.88 9.83 -19.62
C SER A 929 -2.06 8.93 -20.55
N ALA A 930 -2.54 8.71 -21.78
CA ALA A 930 -1.82 7.90 -22.77
C ALA A 930 -0.59 8.62 -23.34
N ALA A 931 -0.65 9.95 -23.46
CA ALA A 931 0.48 10.75 -23.92
C ALA A 931 1.63 10.72 -22.91
N ALA A 932 1.35 10.84 -21.61
CA ALA A 932 2.38 10.73 -20.58
C ALA A 932 3.10 9.37 -20.63
N TYR A 933 2.33 8.28 -20.71
CA TYR A 933 2.88 6.93 -20.83
C TYR A 933 3.70 6.74 -22.11
N SER A 934 3.16 7.20 -23.25
CA SER A 934 3.83 7.14 -24.56
C SER A 934 5.16 7.92 -24.59
N LEU A 935 5.20 9.11 -23.99
CA LEU A 935 6.39 9.94 -23.96
C LEU A 935 7.51 9.29 -23.15
N LEU A 936 7.18 8.68 -22.02
CA LEU A 936 8.15 7.98 -21.18
C LEU A 936 8.62 6.67 -21.81
N ALA A 937 7.73 5.93 -22.48
CA ALA A 937 8.11 4.76 -23.28
C ALA A 937 9.11 5.14 -24.38
N ILE A 938 8.88 6.26 -25.09
CA ILE A 938 9.84 6.77 -26.08
C ILE A 938 11.17 7.17 -25.42
N ALA A 939 11.14 7.90 -24.30
CA ALA A 939 12.35 8.31 -23.60
C ALA A 939 13.20 7.10 -23.19
N TYR A 940 12.56 6.05 -22.67
CA TYR A 940 13.21 4.80 -22.29
C TYR A 940 13.71 4.00 -23.51
N ALA A 941 12.95 3.98 -24.60
CA ALA A 941 13.39 3.35 -25.85
C ALA A 941 14.63 4.05 -26.42
N ILE A 942 14.65 5.39 -26.43
CA ILE A 942 15.79 6.18 -26.88
C ILE A 942 17.02 5.88 -26.02
N SER A 943 16.85 5.73 -24.69
CA SER A 943 17.97 5.39 -23.79
C SER A 943 18.64 4.06 -24.12
N GLY A 944 17.91 3.07 -24.64
CA GLY A 944 18.49 1.79 -25.06
C GLY A 944 19.10 1.77 -26.47
N VAL A 945 18.73 2.70 -27.36
CA VAL A 945 19.25 2.74 -28.75
C VAL A 945 20.60 3.45 -28.87
N ILE A 946 20.78 4.55 -28.12
CA ILE A 946 21.95 5.39 -28.29
C ILE A 946 23.18 4.65 -27.74
N PRO A 947 24.23 4.46 -28.56
CA PRO A 947 25.42 3.75 -28.13
C PRO A 947 26.14 4.55 -27.03
N GLN A 948 26.53 3.84 -25.98
CA GLN A 948 27.32 4.41 -24.91
C GLN A 948 28.77 4.56 -25.37
N THR A 949 29.30 5.77 -25.28
CA THR A 949 30.71 6.10 -25.49
C THR A 949 31.34 6.44 -24.15
N PRO A 950 32.67 6.28 -23.98
CA PRO A 950 33.33 6.66 -22.73
C PRO A 950 33.06 8.12 -22.31
N SER A 951 32.80 9.02 -23.25
CA SER A 951 32.52 10.43 -22.95
C SER A 951 31.10 10.73 -22.44
N ASN A 952 30.12 9.85 -22.68
CA ASN A 952 28.72 10.10 -22.30
C ASN A 952 28.13 9.01 -21.41
N VAL A 953 28.85 7.92 -21.13
CA VAL A 953 28.36 6.75 -20.39
C VAL A 953 27.71 7.12 -19.06
N VAL A 954 28.35 7.96 -18.24
CA VAL A 954 27.81 8.35 -16.92
C VAL A 954 26.49 9.13 -17.07
N SER A 955 26.48 10.16 -17.92
CA SER A 955 25.28 10.97 -18.16
C SER A 955 24.14 10.18 -18.79
N TRP A 956 24.47 9.21 -19.65
CA TRP A 956 23.50 8.40 -20.36
C TRP A 956 22.92 7.30 -19.47
N ASN A 957 23.75 6.68 -18.63
CA ASN A 957 23.30 5.75 -17.61
C ASN A 957 22.34 6.45 -16.63
N ALA A 958 22.66 7.68 -16.22
CA ALA A 958 21.73 8.48 -15.41
C ALA A 958 20.39 8.67 -16.12
N ALA A 959 20.42 9.13 -17.38
CA ALA A 959 19.21 9.34 -18.17
C ALA A 959 18.39 8.05 -18.35
N ALA A 960 19.06 6.92 -18.59
CA ALA A 960 18.43 5.60 -18.72
C ALA A 960 17.79 5.13 -17.41
N ALA A 961 18.49 5.26 -16.29
CA ALA A 961 17.99 4.88 -14.96
C ALA A 961 16.74 5.71 -14.59
N TYR A 962 16.79 7.03 -14.76
CA TYR A 962 15.61 7.88 -14.54
C TYR A 962 14.47 7.58 -15.50
N ALA A 963 14.76 7.38 -16.79
CA ALA A 963 13.75 7.04 -17.79
C ALA A 963 13.06 5.70 -17.45
N ASN A 964 13.82 4.69 -16.99
CA ASN A 964 13.29 3.42 -16.53
C ASN A 964 12.33 3.62 -15.36
N VAL A 965 12.79 4.25 -14.27
CA VAL A 965 11.97 4.50 -13.07
C VAL A 965 10.68 5.26 -13.40
N LEU A 966 10.76 6.29 -14.25
CA LEU A 966 9.59 7.05 -14.69
C LEU A 966 8.66 6.22 -15.58
N PHE A 967 9.19 5.48 -16.55
CA PHE A 967 8.40 4.61 -17.43
C PHE A 967 7.64 3.57 -16.60
N THR A 968 8.35 2.88 -15.72
CA THR A 968 7.83 1.79 -14.89
C THR A 968 6.77 2.28 -13.92
N SER A 969 6.99 3.41 -13.23
CA SER A 969 5.96 4.01 -12.37
C SER A 969 4.72 4.47 -13.14
N VAL A 970 4.89 5.09 -14.31
CA VAL A 970 3.77 5.60 -15.11
C VAL A 970 2.98 4.46 -15.75
N SER A 971 3.61 3.33 -16.06
CA SER A 971 2.91 2.14 -16.57
C SER A 971 1.82 1.64 -15.60
N GLY A 972 2.06 1.69 -14.28
CA GLY A 972 1.05 1.36 -13.26
C GLY A 972 0.11 2.54 -12.92
N LEU A 973 0.65 3.75 -12.81
CA LEU A 973 -0.11 4.95 -12.43
C LEU A 973 -1.14 5.36 -13.49
N ALA A 974 -0.76 5.38 -14.77
CA ALA A 974 -1.62 5.84 -15.85
C ALA A 974 -2.96 5.06 -15.94
N PRO A 975 -2.98 3.71 -15.99
CA PRO A 975 -4.24 2.97 -16.00
C PRO A 975 -5.03 3.15 -14.70
N THR A 976 -4.36 3.29 -13.56
CA THR A 976 -5.01 3.50 -12.25
C THR A 976 -5.74 4.85 -12.20
N VAL A 977 -5.07 5.94 -12.59
CA VAL A 977 -5.67 7.29 -12.70
C VAL A 977 -6.82 7.30 -13.71
N LEU A 978 -6.64 6.62 -14.84
CA LEU A 978 -7.66 6.50 -15.87
C LEU A 978 -8.91 5.74 -15.34
N VAL A 979 -8.76 4.80 -14.42
CA VAL A 979 -9.89 4.12 -13.76
C VAL A 979 -10.56 5.04 -12.74
N ALA A 980 -9.78 5.73 -11.90
CA ALA A 980 -10.32 6.70 -10.93
C ALA A 980 -11.17 7.78 -11.60
N ARG A 981 -10.68 8.36 -12.70
CA ARG A 981 -11.41 9.43 -13.42
C ARG A 981 -12.72 8.93 -14.02
N VAL A 982 -12.77 7.70 -14.51
CA VAL A 982 -14.01 7.10 -15.02
C VAL A 982 -15.02 6.87 -13.90
N ALA A 983 -14.56 6.45 -12.70
CA ALA A 983 -15.43 6.28 -11.55
C ALA A 983 -16.07 7.61 -11.11
N ILE A 984 -15.30 8.69 -11.10
CA ILE A 984 -15.78 10.04 -10.73
C ILE A 984 -16.83 10.56 -11.73
N LEU A 985 -16.65 10.32 -13.02
CA LEU A 985 -17.59 10.80 -14.04
C LEU A 985 -18.96 10.09 -13.98
N ASP A 986 -19.00 8.79 -13.65
CA ASP A 986 -20.27 8.05 -13.49
C ASP A 986 -21.11 8.63 -12.34
N GLU A 987 -20.47 9.18 -11.30
CA GLU A 987 -21.16 9.79 -10.16
C GLU A 987 -21.85 11.12 -10.54
N ASN A 988 -21.16 12.00 -11.27
CA ASN A 988 -21.71 13.29 -11.68
C ASN A 988 -22.93 13.16 -12.61
N ASP A 989 -22.94 12.15 -13.50
CA ASP A 989 -24.06 11.89 -14.41
C ASP A 989 -25.33 11.45 -13.65
N ILE A 990 -25.17 10.67 -12.57
CA ILE A 990 -26.30 10.25 -11.72
C ILE A 990 -26.98 11.47 -11.09
N TYR A 991 -26.20 12.41 -10.57
CA TYR A 991 -26.73 13.65 -9.99
C TYR A 991 -27.36 14.58 -11.04
N ALA A 992 -26.79 14.67 -12.24
CA ALA A 992 -27.38 15.46 -13.33
C ALA A 992 -28.72 14.88 -13.81
N SER A 993 -28.85 13.55 -13.85
CA SER A 993 -30.07 12.87 -14.32
C SER A 993 -31.24 12.88 -13.33
N THR A 994 -30.98 13.14 -12.05
CA THR A 994 -32.02 13.19 -11.00
C THR A 994 -32.66 14.59 -10.85
N ALA A 995 -32.15 15.61 -11.54
CA ALA A 995 -32.82 16.89 -11.63
C ALA A 995 -34.11 16.77 -12.47
N PRO A 996 -35.29 17.18 -11.95
CA PRO A 996 -36.58 16.98 -12.60
C PRO A 996 -36.74 17.94 -13.80
N THR A 997 -36.14 17.60 -14.94
CA THR A 997 -36.48 18.24 -16.22
C THR A 997 -37.69 17.54 -16.81
N LEU A 998 -38.83 18.24 -16.79
CA LEU A 998 -40.08 17.85 -17.46
C LEU A 998 -39.84 17.58 -18.95
N GLY A 999 -40.05 16.33 -19.39
CA GLY A 999 -40.72 16.06 -20.67
C GLY A 999 -39.91 15.78 -21.93
N ALA A 1000 -38.59 15.50 -21.89
CA ALA A 1000 -37.87 15.08 -23.10
C ALA A 1000 -37.12 13.74 -22.90
N PRO A 1001 -37.48 12.66 -23.62
CA PRO A 1001 -36.75 11.40 -23.57
C PRO A 1001 -35.38 11.58 -24.23
N SER A 1002 -34.33 11.69 -23.42
CA SER A 1002 -32.95 11.82 -23.86
C SER A 1002 -32.42 10.47 -24.36
N GLY A 1003 -32.41 10.29 -25.68
CA GLY A 1003 -31.92 9.11 -26.41
C GLY A 1003 -30.41 8.85 -26.32
N LEU A 1004 -29.69 9.36 -25.30
CA LEU A 1004 -28.25 9.16 -25.14
C LEU A 1004 -27.88 7.87 -24.38
N SER A 1005 -28.87 7.05 -24.04
CA SER A 1005 -28.66 5.72 -23.44
C SER A 1005 -27.93 4.72 -24.36
N GLY A 1006 -27.62 5.07 -25.60
CA GLY A 1006 -26.93 4.20 -26.57
C GLY A 1006 -25.44 3.94 -26.30
N LEU A 1007 -24.75 4.84 -25.59
CA LEU A 1007 -23.37 4.59 -25.09
C LEU A 1007 -23.37 3.84 -23.73
N ARG A 1008 -24.54 3.67 -23.11
CA ARG A 1008 -24.76 2.66 -22.08
C ARG A 1008 -24.69 1.31 -22.79
N PHE A 1009 -23.65 0.53 -22.51
CA PHE A 1009 -23.37 -0.76 -23.15
C PHE A 1009 -24.64 -1.51 -23.59
N HIS A 1010 -24.87 -1.50 -24.91
CA HIS A 1010 -26.02 -2.02 -25.64
C HIS A 1010 -26.79 -3.15 -24.93
N VAL A 1011 -27.98 -2.80 -24.41
CA VAL A 1011 -29.08 -3.72 -24.24
C VAL A 1011 -29.72 -3.84 -25.61
N ARG A 1012 -29.63 -5.05 -26.17
CA ARG A 1012 -30.30 -5.44 -27.40
C ARG A 1012 -31.79 -5.32 -27.15
N THR A 1013 -32.45 -4.30 -27.67
CA THR A 1013 -33.91 -4.29 -27.78
C THR A 1013 -34.25 -5.38 -28.77
N THR A 1014 -34.72 -6.51 -28.25
CA THR A 1014 -35.36 -7.55 -29.04
C THR A 1014 -36.56 -6.93 -29.72
N ARG A 1015 -36.61 -7.10 -31.04
CA ARG A 1015 -37.65 -6.63 -31.97
C ARG A 1015 -39.07 -7.08 -31.58
N ASP A 1016 -39.19 -7.96 -30.60
CA ASP A 1016 -40.44 -8.56 -30.12
C ASP A 1016 -41.24 -7.60 -29.21
N ASP A 1017 -40.61 -6.56 -28.63
CA ASP A 1017 -41.31 -5.60 -27.76
C ASP A 1017 -42.11 -4.53 -28.53
N GLU A 1018 -41.70 -4.19 -29.75
CA GLU A 1018 -42.48 -3.30 -30.64
C GLU A 1018 -43.77 -3.98 -31.11
N GLU A 1019 -43.75 -5.31 -31.27
CA GLU A 1019 -44.93 -6.09 -31.64
C GLU A 1019 -45.91 -6.18 -30.44
N ALA A 1020 -45.39 -6.33 -29.22
CA ALA A 1020 -46.18 -6.32 -27.98
C ALA A 1020 -46.81 -4.95 -27.67
N GLN A 1021 -46.10 -3.84 -27.92
CA GLN A 1021 -46.66 -2.49 -27.74
C GLN A 1021 -47.71 -2.15 -28.81
N SER A 1022 -47.54 -2.60 -30.06
CA SER A 1022 -48.56 -2.40 -31.09
C SER A 1022 -49.85 -3.18 -30.76
N GLN A 1023 -49.72 -4.42 -30.25
CA GLN A 1023 -50.86 -5.23 -29.82
C GLN A 1023 -51.56 -4.66 -28.58
N LEU A 1024 -50.81 -4.04 -27.66
CA LEU A 1024 -51.39 -3.39 -26.48
C LEU A 1024 -52.14 -2.10 -26.86
N SER A 1025 -51.61 -1.31 -27.78
CA SER A 1025 -52.30 -0.12 -28.31
C SER A 1025 -53.59 -0.49 -29.03
N GLU A 1026 -53.58 -1.56 -29.84
CA GLU A 1026 -54.79 -2.06 -30.51
C GLU A 1026 -55.83 -2.58 -29.50
N ARG A 1027 -55.39 -3.17 -28.38
CA ARG A 1027 -56.27 -3.63 -27.30
C ARG A 1027 -56.94 -2.48 -26.57
N ILE A 1028 -56.22 -1.40 -26.30
CA ILE A 1028 -56.75 -0.21 -25.62
C ILE A 1028 -57.78 0.52 -26.49
N ASP A 1029 -57.54 0.62 -27.80
CA ASP A 1029 -58.50 1.21 -28.73
C ASP A 1029 -59.76 0.34 -28.89
N ARG A 1030 -59.62 -1.00 -28.84
CA ARG A 1030 -60.75 -1.93 -28.89
C ARG A 1030 -61.60 -1.90 -27.60
N GLU A 1031 -61.02 -1.59 -26.44
CA GLU A 1031 -61.78 -1.41 -25.20
C GLU A 1031 -62.44 -0.03 -25.08
N ARG A 1032 -61.82 1.02 -25.65
CA ARG A 1032 -62.40 2.36 -25.65
C ARG A 1032 -63.66 2.48 -26.54
N GLY A 1033 -63.83 1.58 -27.52
CA GLY A 1033 -65.03 1.50 -28.37
C GLY A 1033 -66.26 0.82 -27.75
N LYS A 1034 -66.19 0.30 -26.51
CA LYS A 1034 -67.27 -0.51 -25.89
C LYS A 1034 -68.00 0.14 -24.71
N VAL A 1035 -67.72 1.39 -24.40
CA VAL A 1035 -68.42 2.13 -23.33
C VAL A 1035 -69.51 3.00 -23.94
N GLU A 1036 -70.62 2.37 -24.34
CA GLU A 1036 -71.90 3.07 -24.53
C GLU A 1036 -72.50 3.37 -23.15
N GLY A 1037 -72.43 4.64 -22.75
CA GLY A 1037 -73.12 5.17 -21.57
C GLY A 1037 -74.56 5.57 -21.90
N PRO A 1038 -75.47 5.52 -20.92
CA PRO A 1038 -76.90 5.69 -21.14
C PRO A 1038 -77.30 7.16 -21.28
N GLN A 1039 -78.34 7.37 -22.09
CA GLN A 1039 -79.05 8.62 -22.33
C GLN A 1039 -79.39 9.36 -21.03
N VAL A 1040 -79.05 10.65 -20.99
CA VAL A 1040 -79.58 11.64 -20.05
C VAL A 1040 -80.17 12.80 -20.85
N PRO A 1041 -81.33 13.35 -20.46
CA PRO A 1041 -82.15 14.19 -21.33
C PRO A 1041 -81.68 15.63 -21.39
N GLU A 1042 -81.88 16.18 -22.59
CA GLU A 1042 -81.79 17.56 -23.02
C GLU A 1042 -82.67 18.48 -22.14
N ILE A 1043 -82.03 19.45 -21.46
CA ILE A 1043 -82.71 20.61 -20.87
C ILE A 1043 -82.12 21.88 -21.49
N ALA A 1044 -83.04 22.73 -21.89
CA ALA A 1044 -82.91 23.89 -22.74
C ALA A 1044 -82.15 25.07 -22.13
N LYS A 1045 -81.57 25.86 -23.05
CA LYS A 1045 -81.50 27.33 -23.10
C LYS A 1045 -81.31 28.07 -21.76
N GLU A 1046 -80.17 28.74 -21.63
CA GLU A 1046 -80.20 30.20 -21.44
C GLU A 1046 -78.87 30.81 -21.92
N LYS A 1047 -78.98 31.93 -22.63
CA LYS A 1047 -77.94 32.65 -23.33
C LYS A 1047 -78.05 34.08 -22.83
N ASP A 1048 -77.10 34.53 -22.02
CA ASP A 1048 -76.91 35.95 -21.68
C ASP A 1048 -75.42 36.22 -21.43
N ASP A 1049 -74.79 36.78 -22.45
CA ASP A 1049 -74.25 38.14 -22.45
C ASP A 1049 -73.50 38.73 -21.23
N LEU A 1050 -72.30 39.22 -21.58
CA LEU A 1050 -71.66 40.48 -21.19
C LEU A 1050 -70.68 40.56 -19.98
N ILE A 1051 -69.50 41.10 -20.34
CA ILE A 1051 -68.65 42.09 -19.63
C ILE A 1051 -67.48 41.59 -18.74
N ASN A 1052 -66.29 41.65 -19.36
CA ASN A 1052 -65.13 42.52 -19.07
C ASN A 1052 -64.27 42.41 -17.79
N ILE A 1053 -62.96 42.31 -18.06
CA ILE A 1053 -61.79 43.02 -17.48
C ILE A 1053 -61.39 42.70 -16.03
N SER A 1054 -60.26 42.00 -15.87
CA SER A 1054 -58.94 42.58 -15.54
C SER A 1054 -57.88 41.48 -15.43
#